data_AF-A0A532V4M0-F1
#
_entry.id   AF-A0A532V4M0-F1
#
_cell.length_a   1.000
_cell.length_b   1.000
_cell.length_c   1.000
_cell.angle_alpha   90.00
_cell.angle_beta   90.00
_cell.angle_gamma   90.00
#
_symmetry.space_group_name_H-M   'P 1'
#
loop_
_entity.id
_entity.type
_entity.pdbx_description
1 polymer ?
#
loop_
_entity_poly.entity_id
_entity_poly.type
_entity_poly.pdbx_seq_one_letter_code
_entity_poly.pdbx_strand_id
1 'polypeptide(L)'
;MRKSSLNQESASSFILTAPLGFLALALLCCQLGALNPVVSRPLGGFLWLLVVFLSAGRRRVLWSILTAVLLFNPIGPVHRPEGLFLLALLPWAGGSWGRRWMGAALIAAIFSWIWTHHPEFWFGLDELSAGITQKIADANLSSAASGLRLIGIALCFPLASMLSERRIIIPLCTAAVLVLSLLIYWWMIPLLNSYLHHHGLHGLQDAFSLQWALLILVGFVLTIWGLIDSPEPIESPRKRGTFVIPILVFTGALLSGWTASVGTPRYDKEVVFYHNGYLNWDLPHYGTYGRGSSGMFGLIPDYLSWRGFKVSRQDSLSSEVLSQAGVVVIINLKETLSSPETKALQNFVSNGGSLLLMGDHTSLSGIREPSNKLLKPYGIELNFDSAKPHRTGWSGSLSTASHPLTAGLGLIRQGGSQPGVSQIWVGASLDLSSPAIPLIVGRESWSDSGDSSNVKDGYLGNFRYAPDERLGNQILVAEAIAGDGKVLVFGDTSTLQNGALARSSKFVERMFSYMLSPVTHPPGWMKILGILLLAGSLLIWSLSGAGFSGLTLGSLALFLALGFCQNRTSHSVDSIDMGWIGSAPPRAVVDLTHAPRCPLNLTSAQSVWGLNNCLLRSGFLPIMQESWNDKVITDAKVIVEIAPVRRFDREERRALTVFMDAGGLLIICCGYEEYDGSQSILDGFGVEPLNVPLGPAEVAERMAQASNNGENMPDSLDINIRFHEAWEIGISNPQAEVLLNAYDKPALVFLPQGEGGLLYIADTEFLTNNNLESPTGNYHEGNILYLRYLLRKFAGGR
;
A
#
# COMPACT_ATOMS: atom_id res chain seq x y z
N MET A 1 39.10 -54.56 -21.40
CA MET A 1 38.06 -53.51 -21.54
C MET A 1 37.78 -52.86 -20.17
N ARG A 2 38.67 -51.99 -19.68
CA ARG A 2 38.46 -51.11 -18.52
C ARG A 2 39.06 -49.75 -18.89
N LYS A 3 38.30 -48.93 -19.61
CA LYS A 3 38.61 -47.52 -19.94
C LYS A 3 37.33 -46.91 -20.56
N SER A 4 36.35 -46.57 -19.72
CA SER A 4 35.26 -45.65 -20.13
C SER A 4 34.47 -45.02 -18.96
N SER A 5 34.58 -45.53 -17.73
CA SER A 5 33.78 -45.01 -16.60
C SER A 5 34.28 -43.69 -16.01
N LEU A 6 35.53 -43.29 -16.26
CA LEU A 6 36.12 -42.09 -15.65
C LEU A 6 35.74 -40.76 -16.33
N ASN A 7 35.12 -40.79 -17.52
CA ASN A 7 34.68 -39.56 -18.21
C ASN A 7 33.18 -39.24 -18.05
N GLN A 8 32.37 -40.15 -17.48
CA GLN A 8 30.95 -39.86 -17.22
C GLN A 8 30.72 -39.12 -15.90
N GLU A 9 31.56 -39.33 -14.89
CA GLU A 9 31.46 -38.62 -13.61
C GLU A 9 31.88 -37.14 -13.73
N SER A 10 32.93 -36.81 -14.51
CA SER A 10 33.36 -35.42 -14.71
C SER A 10 32.41 -34.61 -15.61
N ALA A 11 31.75 -35.26 -16.58
CA ALA A 11 30.70 -34.62 -17.38
C ALA A 11 29.44 -34.35 -16.52
N SER A 12 29.12 -35.22 -15.56
CA SER A 12 27.98 -35.04 -14.67
C SER A 12 28.15 -33.89 -13.67
N SER A 13 29.37 -33.63 -13.19
CA SER A 13 29.65 -32.50 -12.29
C SER A 13 29.65 -31.15 -13.03
N PHE A 14 30.12 -31.10 -14.28
CA PHE A 14 30.08 -29.90 -15.12
C PHE A 14 28.64 -29.51 -15.54
N ILE A 15 27.76 -30.51 -15.68
CA ILE A 15 26.32 -30.31 -15.97
C ILE A 15 25.57 -29.75 -14.73
N LEU A 16 26.11 -29.88 -13.52
CA LEU A 16 25.51 -29.37 -12.28
C LEU A 16 25.98 -27.97 -11.88
N THR A 17 27.19 -27.55 -12.27
CA THR A 17 27.79 -26.27 -11.82
C THR A 17 27.42 -25.05 -12.68
N ALA A 18 27.36 -25.18 -14.00
CA ALA A 18 26.96 -24.08 -14.88
C ALA A 18 25.52 -23.55 -14.62
N PRO A 19 24.51 -24.39 -14.34
CA PRO A 19 23.15 -23.95 -14.05
C PRO A 19 22.99 -23.24 -12.71
N LEU A 20 23.79 -23.61 -11.70
CA LEU A 20 23.85 -22.91 -10.42
C LEU A 20 24.39 -21.48 -10.60
N GLY A 21 25.39 -21.30 -11.46
CA GLY A 21 25.91 -19.98 -11.84
C GLY A 21 24.88 -19.13 -12.59
N PHE A 22 24.14 -19.72 -13.54
CA PHE A 22 23.06 -19.02 -14.23
C PHE A 22 21.84 -18.75 -13.34
N LEU A 23 21.54 -19.61 -12.36
CA LEU A 23 20.50 -19.38 -11.37
C LEU A 23 20.87 -18.22 -10.44
N ALA A 24 22.12 -18.17 -9.97
CA ALA A 24 22.64 -17.03 -9.22
C ALA A 24 22.56 -15.74 -10.04
N LEU A 25 22.88 -15.79 -11.33
CA LEU A 25 22.79 -14.64 -12.26
C LEU A 25 21.34 -14.21 -12.51
N ALA A 26 20.41 -15.16 -12.72
CA ALA A 26 18.99 -14.89 -12.91
C ALA A 26 18.34 -14.32 -11.63
N LEU A 27 18.76 -14.79 -10.46
CA LEU A 27 18.37 -14.25 -9.16
C LEU A 27 18.92 -12.82 -8.96
N LEU A 28 20.16 -12.57 -9.35
CA LEU A 28 20.75 -11.22 -9.39
C LEU A 28 19.94 -10.30 -10.31
N CYS A 29 19.55 -10.77 -11.50
CA CYS A 29 18.78 -9.99 -12.48
C CYS A 29 17.33 -9.72 -12.05
N CYS A 30 16.65 -10.68 -11.42
CA CYS A 30 15.32 -10.47 -10.81
C CYS A 30 15.35 -9.46 -9.66
N GLN A 31 16.49 -9.33 -8.96
CA GLN A 31 16.70 -8.44 -7.82
C GLN A 31 17.19 -7.04 -8.20
N LEU A 32 17.92 -6.88 -9.31
CA LEU A 32 18.10 -5.56 -9.96
C LEU A 32 16.74 -4.91 -10.33
N GLY A 33 15.63 -5.65 -10.22
CA GLY A 33 14.27 -5.12 -10.29
C GLY A 33 13.88 -4.14 -9.20
N ALA A 34 14.67 -3.99 -8.13
CA ALA A 34 14.54 -2.86 -7.21
C ALA A 34 14.91 -1.51 -7.87
N LEU A 35 15.68 -1.52 -8.96
CA LEU A 35 16.06 -0.34 -9.74
C LEU A 35 15.07 -0.06 -10.89
N ASN A 36 14.55 -1.12 -11.54
CA ASN A 36 13.46 -0.99 -12.53
C ASN A 36 12.69 -2.32 -12.73
N PRO A 37 11.45 -2.45 -12.24
CA PRO A 37 10.66 -3.69 -12.33
C PRO A 37 10.16 -4.02 -13.75
N VAL A 38 10.18 -3.05 -14.69
CA VAL A 38 9.71 -3.22 -16.07
C VAL A 38 10.72 -4.01 -16.91
N VAL A 39 12.01 -3.87 -16.63
CA VAL A 39 13.10 -4.48 -17.42
C VAL A 39 13.61 -5.77 -16.79
N SER A 40 13.65 -5.83 -15.47
CA SER A 40 14.21 -6.95 -14.71
C SER A 40 13.37 -8.22 -14.75
N ARG A 41 12.03 -8.10 -14.73
CA ARG A 41 11.11 -9.26 -14.76
C ARG A 41 11.12 -9.99 -16.10
N PRO A 42 11.04 -9.32 -17.27
CA PRO A 42 11.20 -9.98 -18.56
C PRO A 42 12.60 -10.58 -18.73
N LEU A 43 13.64 -9.90 -18.27
CA LEU A 43 15.03 -10.36 -18.39
C LEU A 43 15.29 -11.60 -17.51
N GLY A 44 14.84 -11.60 -16.26
CA GLY A 44 14.91 -12.74 -15.37
C GLY A 44 14.10 -13.94 -15.88
N GLY A 45 12.89 -13.68 -16.41
CA GLY A 45 12.08 -14.69 -17.07
C GLY A 45 12.72 -15.26 -18.34
N PHE A 46 13.36 -14.41 -19.15
CA PHE A 46 14.10 -14.80 -20.35
C PHE A 46 15.35 -15.64 -20.02
N LEU A 47 16.18 -15.18 -19.06
CA LEU A 47 17.34 -15.93 -18.59
C LEU A 47 16.94 -17.28 -18.01
N TRP A 48 15.80 -17.36 -17.31
CA TRP A 48 15.25 -18.61 -16.80
C TRP A 48 14.79 -19.56 -17.93
N LEU A 49 14.03 -19.05 -18.91
CA LEU A 49 13.63 -19.82 -20.09
C LEU A 49 14.84 -20.34 -20.88
N LEU A 50 15.90 -19.52 -20.98
CA LEU A 50 17.17 -19.88 -21.62
C LEU A 50 17.85 -21.03 -20.87
N VAL A 51 17.96 -20.94 -19.54
CA VAL A 51 18.53 -22.00 -18.68
C VAL A 51 17.75 -23.31 -18.80
N VAL A 52 16.42 -23.23 -18.82
CA VAL A 52 15.53 -24.39 -19.00
C VAL A 52 15.72 -25.02 -20.38
N PHE A 53 15.75 -24.21 -21.44
CA PHE A 53 15.92 -24.69 -22.82
C PHE A 53 17.26 -25.41 -23.00
N LEU A 54 18.31 -24.92 -22.35
CA LEU A 54 19.65 -25.51 -22.39
C LEU A 54 19.79 -26.77 -21.53
N SER A 55 18.83 -27.11 -20.66
CA SER A 55 18.98 -28.16 -19.63
C SER A 55 17.99 -29.35 -19.70
N ALA A 56 17.11 -29.48 -20.70
CA ALA A 56 15.95 -30.38 -20.58
C ALA A 56 15.53 -31.24 -21.81
N GLY A 57 15.17 -32.51 -21.55
CA GLY A 57 14.35 -33.39 -22.42
C GLY A 57 12.84 -33.37 -22.07
N ARG A 58 11.96 -33.93 -22.94
CA ARG A 58 10.48 -33.76 -23.00
C ARG A 58 9.68 -33.70 -21.68
N ARG A 59 10.02 -34.45 -20.62
CA ARG A 59 9.29 -34.41 -19.32
C ARG A 59 9.54 -33.13 -18.52
N ARG A 60 10.70 -32.49 -18.68
CA ARG A 60 11.07 -31.26 -17.97
C ARG A 60 10.33 -30.03 -18.52
N VAL A 61 9.95 -30.04 -19.81
CA VAL A 61 9.21 -28.96 -20.49
C VAL A 61 7.82 -28.73 -19.88
N LEU A 62 7.09 -29.79 -19.54
CA LEU A 62 5.75 -29.68 -18.92
C LEU A 62 5.83 -29.02 -17.53
N TRP A 63 6.88 -29.34 -16.75
CA TRP A 63 7.13 -28.73 -15.45
C TRP A 63 7.53 -27.26 -15.59
N SER A 64 8.33 -26.93 -16.60
CA SER A 64 8.68 -25.54 -16.90
C SER A 64 7.46 -24.71 -17.31
N ILE A 65 6.50 -25.29 -18.03
CA ILE A 65 5.22 -24.64 -18.33
C ILE A 65 4.40 -24.45 -17.06
N LEU A 66 4.34 -25.44 -16.16
CA LEU A 66 3.61 -25.33 -14.90
C LEU A 66 4.24 -24.28 -13.97
N THR A 67 5.57 -24.26 -13.86
CA THR A 67 6.32 -23.24 -13.14
C THR A 67 6.08 -21.87 -13.79
N ALA A 68 6.16 -21.73 -15.11
CA ALA A 68 5.82 -20.49 -15.80
C ALA A 68 4.39 -20.02 -15.51
N VAL A 69 3.39 -20.91 -15.55
CA VAL A 69 2.01 -20.58 -15.16
C VAL A 69 1.94 -20.11 -13.71
N LEU A 70 2.67 -20.71 -12.77
CA LEU A 70 2.75 -20.24 -11.38
C LEU A 70 3.54 -18.92 -11.22
N LEU A 71 4.53 -18.66 -12.08
CA LEU A 71 5.32 -17.43 -12.12
C LEU A 71 4.53 -16.24 -12.71
N PHE A 72 3.62 -16.51 -13.66
CA PHE A 72 2.90 -15.50 -14.43
C PHE A 72 1.42 -15.34 -14.05
N ASN A 73 0.87 -16.19 -13.17
CA ASN A 73 -0.51 -16.05 -12.71
C ASN A 73 -0.61 -15.00 -11.57
N PRO A 74 -1.40 -13.93 -11.72
CA PRO A 74 -1.48 -12.81 -10.77
C PRO A 74 -2.13 -13.14 -9.41
N ILE A 75 -2.45 -14.41 -9.14
CA ILE A 75 -3.10 -14.85 -7.91
C ILE A 75 -2.03 -15.10 -6.82
N GLY A 76 -1.72 -14.06 -6.05
CA GLY A 76 -1.70 -14.15 -4.58
C GLY A 76 -0.36 -14.27 -3.84
N PRO A 77 0.36 -15.41 -3.80
CA PRO A 77 1.51 -15.56 -2.90
C PRO A 77 2.89 -15.71 -3.56
N VAL A 78 2.97 -15.93 -4.88
CA VAL A 78 4.23 -16.30 -5.57
C VAL A 78 5.06 -15.10 -6.03
N HIS A 79 4.53 -13.87 -5.96
CA HIS A 79 5.24 -12.66 -6.41
C HIS A 79 6.49 -12.27 -5.58
N ARG A 80 6.82 -13.01 -4.53
CA ARG A 80 8.02 -12.75 -3.74
C ARG A 80 9.18 -13.66 -4.18
N PRO A 81 10.38 -13.11 -4.46
CA PRO A 81 11.52 -13.81 -5.06
C PRO A 81 11.94 -15.10 -4.36
N GLU A 82 11.63 -15.24 -3.08
CA GLU A 82 11.90 -16.40 -2.23
C GLU A 82 11.03 -17.61 -2.60
N GLY A 83 9.77 -17.40 -2.99
CA GLY A 83 8.89 -18.48 -3.49
C GLY A 83 9.28 -18.91 -4.90
N LEU A 84 9.71 -17.95 -5.74
CA LEU A 84 10.26 -18.20 -7.07
C LEU A 84 11.53 -19.06 -6.99
N PHE A 85 12.39 -18.82 -5.98
CA PHE A 85 13.62 -19.59 -5.74
C PHE A 85 13.34 -21.09 -5.54
N LEU A 86 12.37 -21.44 -4.70
CA LEU A 86 12.04 -22.85 -4.42
C LEU A 86 11.33 -23.55 -5.58
N LEU A 87 10.50 -22.82 -6.33
CA LEU A 87 9.85 -23.34 -7.53
C LEU A 87 10.83 -23.52 -8.71
N ALA A 88 11.87 -22.68 -8.80
CA ALA A 88 12.91 -22.77 -9.82
C ALA A 88 13.79 -24.03 -9.70
N LEU A 89 13.81 -24.66 -8.53
CA LEU A 89 14.58 -25.88 -8.26
C LEU A 89 13.84 -27.18 -8.65
N LEU A 90 12.53 -27.11 -8.91
CA LEU A 90 11.69 -28.26 -9.27
C LEU A 90 12.09 -28.99 -10.56
N PRO A 91 12.48 -28.32 -11.67
CA PRO A 91 12.84 -29.00 -12.92
C PRO A 91 14.12 -29.86 -12.83
N TRP A 92 14.95 -29.61 -11.81
CA TRP A 92 16.26 -30.22 -11.61
C TRP A 92 16.21 -31.47 -10.73
N ALA A 93 15.06 -31.72 -10.11
CA ALA A 93 14.93 -32.68 -9.04
C ALA A 93 14.48 -34.05 -9.61
N GLY A 94 15.44 -34.82 -10.14
CA GLY A 94 15.26 -36.25 -10.47
C GLY A 94 15.49 -37.15 -9.25
N GLY A 95 14.79 -38.29 -9.17
CA GLY A 95 15.02 -39.29 -8.11
C GLY A 95 14.53 -38.89 -6.71
N SER A 96 15.20 -39.39 -5.65
CA SER A 96 14.89 -39.08 -4.24
C SER A 96 14.98 -37.58 -3.94
N TRP A 97 15.95 -36.90 -4.55
CA TRP A 97 16.14 -35.45 -4.53
C TRP A 97 14.92 -34.67 -5.04
N GLY A 98 14.28 -35.18 -6.10
CA GLY A 98 12.94 -34.80 -6.58
C GLY A 98 11.92 -34.60 -5.49
N ARG A 99 11.80 -35.62 -4.64
CA ARG A 99 10.79 -35.67 -3.58
C ARG A 99 11.10 -34.68 -2.47
N ARG A 100 12.38 -34.54 -2.08
CA ARG A 100 12.79 -33.64 -0.98
C ARG A 100 12.60 -32.17 -1.35
N TRP A 101 13.03 -31.75 -2.53
CA TRP A 101 12.84 -30.36 -2.99
C TRP A 101 11.37 -29.98 -3.13
N MET A 102 10.54 -30.89 -3.61
CA MET A 102 9.11 -30.63 -3.71
C MET A 102 8.42 -30.58 -2.34
N GLY A 103 8.82 -31.46 -1.41
CA GLY A 103 8.37 -31.38 -0.01
C GLY A 103 8.80 -30.06 0.64
N ALA A 104 10.05 -29.64 0.43
CA ALA A 104 10.58 -28.38 0.93
C ALA A 104 9.83 -27.18 0.34
N ALA A 105 9.59 -27.18 -0.98
CA ALA A 105 8.84 -26.15 -1.67
C ALA A 105 7.39 -26.08 -1.16
N LEU A 106 6.74 -27.22 -0.90
CA LEU A 106 5.39 -27.26 -0.33
C LEU A 106 5.37 -26.72 1.10
N ILE A 107 6.27 -27.17 1.96
CA ILE A 107 6.35 -26.69 3.35
C ILE A 107 6.66 -25.19 3.37
N ALA A 108 7.55 -24.72 2.51
CA ALA A 108 7.87 -23.30 2.39
C ALA A 108 6.72 -22.48 1.77
N ALA A 109 5.94 -23.04 0.85
CA ALA A 109 4.73 -22.42 0.35
C ALA A 109 3.67 -22.31 1.45
N ILE A 110 3.50 -23.36 2.27
CA ILE A 110 2.64 -23.33 3.46
C ILE A 110 3.15 -22.30 4.46
N PHE A 111 4.44 -22.29 4.79
CA PHE A 111 5.06 -21.30 5.67
C PHE A 111 4.84 -19.88 5.15
N SER A 112 5.06 -19.65 3.85
CA SER A 112 4.85 -18.34 3.22
C SER A 112 3.38 -17.94 3.20
N TRP A 113 2.46 -18.89 3.01
CA TRP A 113 1.03 -18.67 3.11
C TRP A 113 0.63 -18.32 4.55
N ILE A 114 1.08 -19.10 5.54
CA ILE A 114 0.85 -18.82 6.97
C ILE A 114 1.38 -17.44 7.32
N TRP A 115 2.62 -17.14 6.93
CA TRP A 115 3.23 -15.83 7.13
C TRP A 115 2.41 -14.67 6.56
N THR A 116 1.85 -14.86 5.36
CA THR A 116 1.15 -13.79 4.64
C THR A 116 -0.29 -13.61 5.14
N HIS A 117 -0.94 -14.70 5.56
CA HIS A 117 -2.37 -14.72 5.85
C HIS A 117 -2.72 -14.91 7.33
N HIS A 118 -1.75 -15.23 8.19
CA HIS A 118 -1.95 -15.34 9.63
C HIS A 118 -1.12 -14.28 10.35
N PRO A 119 -1.74 -13.11 10.60
CA PRO A 119 -1.05 -11.99 11.22
C PRO A 119 -0.35 -12.33 12.53
N GLU A 120 -0.98 -13.16 13.35
CA GLU A 120 -0.44 -13.61 14.64
C GLU A 120 0.84 -14.43 14.51
N PHE A 121 0.98 -15.22 13.43
CA PHE A 121 2.17 -16.03 13.21
C PHE A 121 3.38 -15.15 12.87
N TRP A 122 3.24 -14.24 11.91
CA TRP A 122 4.36 -13.36 11.57
C TRP A 122 4.65 -12.36 12.70
N PHE A 123 3.63 -11.89 13.41
CA PHE A 123 3.80 -10.99 14.56
C PHE A 123 4.59 -11.67 15.68
N GLY A 124 4.25 -12.91 16.03
CA GLY A 124 5.04 -13.69 16.99
C GLY A 124 6.49 -13.91 16.55
N LEU A 125 6.73 -14.06 15.25
CA LEU A 125 8.09 -14.14 14.71
C LEU A 125 8.83 -12.80 14.73
N ASP A 126 8.12 -11.68 14.59
CA ASP A 126 8.68 -10.35 14.78
C ASP A 126 9.13 -10.10 16.21
N GLU A 127 8.27 -10.38 17.18
CA GLU A 127 8.59 -10.22 18.60
C GLU A 127 9.74 -11.15 19.02
N LEU A 128 9.74 -12.38 18.50
CA LEU A 128 10.86 -13.30 18.70
C LEU A 128 12.16 -12.73 18.11
N SER A 129 12.10 -12.19 16.89
CA SER A 129 13.25 -11.60 16.21
C SER A 129 13.81 -10.43 17.01
N ALA A 130 12.96 -9.45 17.32
CA ALA A 130 13.31 -8.25 18.07
C ALA A 130 13.93 -8.61 19.43
N GLY A 131 13.28 -9.52 20.18
CA GLY A 131 13.76 -9.95 21.49
C GLY A 131 15.11 -10.67 21.45
N ILE A 132 15.42 -11.41 20.38
CA ILE A 132 16.73 -12.05 20.24
C ILE A 132 17.80 -11.04 19.79
N THR A 133 17.51 -10.20 18.79
CA THR A 133 18.51 -9.25 18.29
C THR A 133 18.83 -8.17 19.32
N GLN A 134 17.87 -7.76 20.16
CA GLN A 134 18.13 -6.85 21.26
C GLN A 134 19.17 -7.43 22.22
N LYS A 135 19.07 -8.73 22.53
CA LYS A 135 19.96 -9.42 23.47
C LYS A 135 21.34 -9.73 22.90
N ILE A 136 21.41 -10.05 21.61
CA ILE A 136 22.64 -10.54 20.97
C ILE A 136 23.42 -9.42 20.28
N ALA A 137 22.72 -8.45 19.70
CA ALA A 137 23.28 -7.44 18.80
C ALA A 137 23.01 -6.00 19.26
N ASP A 138 22.34 -5.80 20.40
CA ASP A 138 21.89 -4.48 20.87
C ASP A 138 21.13 -3.71 19.77
N ALA A 139 20.30 -4.46 19.02
CA ALA A 139 19.56 -3.95 17.88
C ALA A 139 18.11 -4.47 17.90
N ASN A 140 17.15 -3.62 17.60
CA ASN A 140 15.73 -3.99 17.61
C ASN A 140 15.23 -4.35 16.19
N LEU A 141 15.57 -5.55 15.71
CA LEU A 141 15.29 -5.96 14.34
C LEU A 141 14.04 -6.84 14.27
N SER A 142 13.04 -6.39 13.52
CA SER A 142 11.92 -7.24 13.13
C SER A 142 12.38 -8.45 12.28
N SER A 143 11.51 -9.44 12.13
CA SER A 143 11.81 -10.65 11.34
C SER A 143 12.06 -10.37 9.86
N ALA A 144 11.52 -9.25 9.35
CA ALA A 144 11.75 -8.78 7.99
C ALA A 144 13.13 -8.13 7.83
N ALA A 145 13.67 -7.49 8.87
CA ALA A 145 15.01 -6.90 8.87
C ALA A 145 16.10 -7.92 9.24
N SER A 146 15.81 -8.81 10.20
CA SER A 146 16.77 -9.76 10.78
C SER A 146 17.12 -10.95 9.90
N GLY A 147 16.31 -11.23 8.86
CA GLY A 147 16.47 -12.42 8.01
C GLY A 147 15.85 -13.70 8.61
N LEU A 148 15.19 -13.63 9.77
CA LEU A 148 14.54 -14.78 10.40
C LEU A 148 13.53 -15.47 9.47
N ARG A 149 12.82 -14.69 8.65
CA ARG A 149 11.90 -15.23 7.64
C ARG A 149 12.59 -16.14 6.63
N LEU A 150 13.77 -15.74 6.14
CA LEU A 150 14.56 -16.51 5.17
C LEU A 150 15.07 -17.81 5.79
N ILE A 151 15.46 -17.76 7.06
CA ILE A 151 15.84 -18.96 7.82
C ILE A 151 14.64 -19.89 7.98
N GLY A 152 13.45 -19.38 8.30
CA GLY A 152 12.23 -20.19 8.35
C GLY A 152 11.96 -20.93 7.04
N ILE A 153 12.13 -20.24 5.91
CA ILE A 153 12.05 -20.85 4.57
C ILE A 153 13.16 -21.89 4.36
N ALA A 154 14.40 -21.57 4.73
CA ALA A 154 15.54 -22.49 4.59
C ALA A 154 15.38 -23.76 5.44
N LEU A 155 14.78 -23.64 6.63
CA LEU A 155 14.48 -24.75 7.54
C LEU A 155 13.40 -25.71 7.01
N CYS A 156 12.59 -25.28 6.03
CA CYS A 156 11.61 -26.14 5.38
C CYS A 156 12.26 -27.33 4.67
N PHE A 157 13.51 -27.18 4.21
CA PHE A 157 14.26 -28.21 3.51
C PHE A 157 14.76 -29.36 4.40
N PRO A 158 15.47 -29.12 5.53
CA PRO A 158 15.77 -30.18 6.48
C PRO A 158 14.49 -30.80 7.06
N LEU A 159 13.44 -30.03 7.33
CA LEU A 159 12.14 -30.56 7.76
C LEU A 159 11.54 -31.55 6.75
N ALA A 160 11.50 -31.17 5.46
CA ALA A 160 11.05 -32.07 4.40
C ALA A 160 11.91 -33.34 4.30
N SER A 161 13.21 -33.20 4.54
CA SER A 161 14.16 -34.31 4.49
C SER A 161 13.98 -35.28 5.65
N MET A 162 13.72 -34.78 6.88
CA MET A 162 13.38 -35.59 8.06
C MET A 162 12.12 -36.43 7.84
N LEU A 163 11.12 -35.89 7.12
CA LEU A 163 9.89 -36.61 6.80
C LEU A 163 10.08 -37.70 5.74
N SER A 164 11.18 -37.66 4.98
CA SER A 164 11.44 -38.58 3.86
C SER A 164 12.43 -39.71 4.18
N GLU A 165 13.18 -39.62 5.28
CA GLU A 165 14.29 -40.53 5.60
C GLU A 165 14.19 -41.18 6.98
N ARG A 166 14.90 -42.31 7.14
CA ARG A 166 15.16 -42.92 8.45
C ARG A 166 16.29 -42.23 9.23
N ARG A 167 17.13 -41.41 8.58
CA ARG A 167 18.32 -40.78 9.20
C ARG A 167 18.04 -39.31 9.53
N ILE A 168 17.65 -39.05 10.77
CA ILE A 168 17.23 -37.72 11.26
C ILE A 168 18.44 -36.79 11.54
N ILE A 169 19.64 -37.35 11.71
CA ILE A 169 20.84 -36.63 12.16
C ILE A 169 21.29 -35.56 11.16
N ILE A 170 21.35 -35.89 9.87
CA ILE A 170 21.90 -34.96 8.87
C ILE A 170 21.01 -33.71 8.71
N PRO A 171 19.67 -33.83 8.57
CA PRO A 171 18.79 -32.67 8.59
C PRO A 171 18.88 -31.82 9.87
N LEU A 172 19.04 -32.44 11.04
CA LEU A 172 19.24 -31.72 12.30
C LEU A 172 20.54 -30.91 12.29
N CYS A 173 21.64 -31.48 11.79
CA CYS A 173 22.90 -30.76 11.62
C CYS A 173 22.75 -29.58 10.63
N THR A 174 22.06 -29.77 9.51
CA THR A 174 21.79 -28.68 8.55
C THR A 174 20.97 -27.56 9.19
N ALA A 175 19.90 -27.90 9.91
CA ALA A 175 19.11 -26.92 10.65
C ALA A 175 19.95 -26.17 11.70
N ALA A 176 20.80 -26.89 12.44
CA ALA A 176 21.70 -26.29 13.43
C ALA A 176 22.72 -25.33 12.79
N VAL A 177 23.31 -25.69 11.64
CA VAL A 177 24.22 -24.82 10.90
C VAL A 177 23.50 -23.56 10.43
N LEU A 178 22.28 -23.68 9.90
CA LEU A 178 21.48 -22.53 9.47
C LEU A 178 21.19 -21.58 10.63
N VAL A 179 20.74 -22.12 11.78
CA VAL A 179 20.47 -21.33 12.99
C VAL A 179 21.75 -20.68 13.52
N LEU A 180 22.85 -21.43 13.65
CA LEU A 180 24.13 -20.90 14.10
C LEU A 180 24.63 -19.78 13.18
N SER A 181 24.46 -19.95 11.86
CA SER A 181 24.83 -18.93 10.88
C SER A 181 24.05 -17.63 11.10
N LEU A 182 22.76 -17.71 11.40
CA LEU A 182 21.93 -16.55 11.73
C LEU A 182 22.39 -15.87 13.02
N LEU A 183 22.75 -16.66 14.05
CA LEU A 183 23.22 -16.12 15.32
C LEU A 183 24.58 -15.41 15.18
N ILE A 184 25.53 -16.01 14.45
CA ILE A 184 26.82 -15.39 14.11
C ILE A 184 26.59 -14.10 13.32
N TYR A 185 25.69 -14.16 12.35
CA TYR A 185 25.28 -13.00 11.57
C TYR A 185 24.76 -11.86 12.45
N TRP A 186 23.83 -12.13 13.37
CA TRP A 186 23.31 -11.12 14.29
C TRP A 186 24.41 -10.54 15.16
N TRP A 187 25.31 -11.37 15.67
CA TRP A 187 26.46 -10.92 16.45
C TRP A 187 27.43 -10.02 15.64
N MET A 188 27.55 -10.22 14.33
CA MET A 188 28.41 -9.42 13.46
C MET A 188 27.82 -8.08 13.01
N ILE A 189 26.50 -7.87 13.15
CA ILE A 189 25.82 -6.64 12.67
C ILE A 189 26.45 -5.36 13.26
N PRO A 190 26.69 -5.24 14.59
CA PRO A 190 27.26 -4.02 15.16
C PRO A 190 28.67 -3.73 14.64
N LEU A 191 29.49 -4.77 14.47
CA LEU A 191 30.85 -4.67 13.94
C LEU A 191 30.84 -4.15 12.49
N LEU A 192 29.95 -4.71 11.66
CA LEU A 192 29.83 -4.31 10.27
C LEU A 192 29.26 -2.90 10.11
N ASN A 193 28.25 -2.54 10.92
CA ASN A 193 27.69 -1.19 10.91
C ASN A 193 28.72 -0.15 11.34
N SER A 194 29.50 -0.42 12.39
CA SER A 194 30.60 0.45 12.81
C SER A 194 31.64 0.60 11.71
N TYR A 195 32.01 -0.49 11.04
CA TYR A 195 32.93 -0.47 9.91
C TYR A 195 32.41 0.36 8.72
N LEU A 196 31.16 0.15 8.30
CA LEU A 196 30.55 0.87 7.18
C LEU A 196 30.39 2.36 7.48
N HIS A 197 29.99 2.70 8.72
CA HIS A 197 29.90 4.08 9.18
C HIS A 197 31.26 4.78 9.16
N HIS A 198 32.32 4.12 9.65
CA HIS A 198 33.68 4.68 9.65
C HIS A 198 34.21 5.00 8.25
N HIS A 199 33.77 4.26 7.23
CA HIS A 199 34.23 4.44 5.85
C HIS A 199 33.29 5.28 4.98
N GLY A 200 32.25 5.90 5.57
CA GLY A 200 31.26 6.68 4.82
C GLY A 200 30.45 5.86 3.81
N LEU A 201 30.40 4.53 3.97
CA LEU A 201 29.73 3.60 3.07
C LEU A 201 28.26 3.39 3.45
N HIS A 202 27.56 4.48 3.77
CA HIS A 202 26.16 4.43 4.23
C HIS A 202 25.24 3.76 3.21
N GLY A 203 25.46 3.97 1.90
CA GLY A 203 24.67 3.32 0.86
C GLY A 203 24.87 1.80 0.73
N LEU A 204 25.95 1.24 1.30
CA LEU A 204 26.13 -0.22 1.37
C LEU A 204 25.39 -0.86 2.54
N GLN A 205 25.00 -0.10 3.58
CA GLN A 205 24.05 -0.56 4.59
C GLN A 205 22.68 -0.84 3.96
N ASP A 206 22.32 -0.10 2.92
CA ASP A 206 21.09 -0.27 2.14
C ASP A 206 21.20 -1.38 1.07
N ALA A 207 22.36 -1.48 0.40
CA ALA A 207 22.56 -2.39 -0.73
C ALA A 207 22.89 -3.83 -0.31
N PHE A 208 23.54 -4.02 0.83
CA PHE A 208 23.61 -5.32 1.50
C PHE A 208 22.47 -5.37 2.50
N SER A 209 21.25 -5.73 2.04
CA SER A 209 20.38 -6.46 2.95
C SER A 209 21.15 -7.73 3.29
N LEU A 210 21.78 -7.71 4.44
CA LEU A 210 22.73 -8.66 5.00
C LEU A 210 22.17 -10.11 4.99
N GLN A 211 20.85 -10.22 4.82
CA GLN A 211 20.05 -11.33 4.29
C GLN A 211 20.59 -12.06 3.04
N TRP A 212 21.32 -11.37 2.14
CA TRP A 212 21.94 -11.94 0.94
C TRP A 212 23.15 -12.80 1.25
N ALA A 213 23.97 -12.39 2.23
CA ALA A 213 25.06 -13.21 2.72
C ALA A 213 24.51 -14.51 3.35
N LEU A 214 23.39 -14.40 4.07
CA LEU A 214 22.61 -15.52 4.59
C LEU A 214 22.08 -16.43 3.47
N LEU A 215 21.52 -15.88 2.39
CA LEU A 215 21.06 -16.66 1.24
C LEU A 215 22.21 -17.37 0.50
N ILE A 216 23.35 -16.71 0.31
CA ILE A 216 24.54 -17.32 -0.29
C ILE A 216 25.05 -18.46 0.61
N LEU A 217 25.08 -18.24 1.91
CA LEU A 217 25.51 -19.24 2.89
C LEU A 217 24.53 -20.43 2.97
N VAL A 218 23.22 -20.18 2.96
CA VAL A 218 22.17 -21.20 2.84
C VAL A 218 22.36 -21.99 1.55
N GLY A 219 22.51 -21.30 0.42
CA GLY A 219 22.76 -21.93 -0.87
C GLY A 219 24.02 -22.80 -0.87
N PHE A 220 25.09 -22.33 -0.23
CA PHE A 220 26.34 -23.06 -0.09
C PHE A 220 26.18 -24.32 0.78
N VAL A 221 25.50 -24.23 1.92
CA VAL A 221 25.21 -25.37 2.81
C VAL A 221 24.34 -26.41 2.10
N LEU A 222 23.29 -25.97 1.38
CA LEU A 222 22.41 -26.85 0.60
C LEU A 222 23.16 -27.51 -0.58
N THR A 223 24.11 -26.80 -1.18
CA THR A 223 24.95 -27.32 -2.28
C THR A 223 25.94 -28.37 -1.75
N ILE A 224 26.60 -28.12 -0.62
CA ILE A 224 27.48 -29.10 0.03
C ILE A 224 26.68 -30.35 0.42
N TRP A 225 25.46 -30.19 0.91
CA TRP A 225 24.56 -31.30 1.19
C TRP A 225 24.22 -32.12 -0.08
N GLY A 226 24.01 -31.41 -1.20
CA GLY A 226 23.95 -31.94 -2.57
C GLY A 226 25.08 -32.86 -2.96
N LEU A 227 26.29 -32.52 -2.53
CA LEU A 227 27.50 -33.24 -2.89
C LEU A 227 27.79 -34.43 -1.96
N ILE A 228 27.27 -34.42 -0.73
CA ILE A 228 27.50 -35.48 0.27
C ILE A 228 26.52 -36.65 0.09
N ASP A 229 25.29 -36.39 -0.36
CA ASP A 229 24.27 -37.43 -0.46
C ASP A 229 24.31 -38.17 -1.80
N SER A 230 24.66 -39.46 -1.76
CA SER A 230 24.73 -40.30 -2.96
C SER A 230 23.31 -40.69 -3.41
N PRO A 231 22.98 -40.63 -4.72
CA PRO A 231 21.65 -40.98 -5.20
C PRO A 231 21.38 -42.48 -4.99
N GLU A 232 20.47 -42.81 -4.08
CA GLU A 232 19.96 -44.17 -3.95
C GLU A 232 19.11 -44.57 -5.18
N PRO A 233 19.15 -45.86 -5.58
CA PRO A 233 18.37 -46.36 -6.71
C PRO A 233 16.87 -46.19 -6.47
N ILE A 234 16.17 -45.77 -7.53
CA ILE A 234 14.74 -45.45 -7.49
C ILE A 234 13.93 -46.75 -7.48
N GLU A 235 13.41 -47.14 -6.32
CA GLU A 235 12.40 -48.19 -6.26
C GLU A 235 11.07 -47.73 -6.87
N SER A 236 10.42 -48.62 -7.62
CA SER A 236 9.17 -48.36 -8.32
C SER A 236 8.04 -48.01 -7.34
N PRO A 237 7.27 -46.93 -7.58
CA PRO A 237 6.23 -46.49 -6.67
C PRO A 237 5.07 -47.50 -6.63
N ARG A 238 4.74 -48.00 -5.43
CA ARG A 238 3.52 -48.80 -5.22
C ARG A 238 2.27 -47.90 -5.29
N LYS A 239 1.27 -48.36 -6.06
CA LYS A 239 0.00 -47.67 -6.35
C LYS A 239 -0.96 -47.60 -5.14
N ARG A 240 -0.63 -46.87 -4.08
CA ARG A 240 -1.54 -46.69 -2.91
C ARG A 240 -1.92 -45.24 -2.57
N GLY A 241 -1.52 -44.25 -3.37
CA GLY A 241 -1.69 -42.82 -3.05
C GLY A 241 -3.05 -42.17 -3.35
N THR A 242 -4.03 -42.87 -3.93
CA THR A 242 -5.26 -42.24 -4.48
C THR A 242 -6.23 -41.71 -3.41
N PHE A 243 -6.12 -42.18 -2.16
CA PHE A 243 -7.03 -41.79 -1.06
C PHE A 243 -6.64 -40.48 -0.33
N VAL A 244 -5.45 -39.93 -0.58
CA VAL A 244 -4.97 -38.69 0.08
C VAL A 244 -5.53 -37.44 -0.59
N ILE A 245 -5.84 -37.51 -1.89
CA ILE A 245 -6.33 -36.37 -2.69
C ILE A 245 -7.70 -35.85 -2.18
N PRO A 246 -8.72 -36.70 -1.93
CA PRO A 246 -10.01 -36.24 -1.40
C PRO A 246 -9.87 -35.60 -0.01
N ILE A 247 -8.97 -36.10 0.83
CA ILE A 247 -8.75 -35.57 2.18
C ILE A 247 -8.09 -34.19 2.10
N LEU A 248 -7.11 -33.98 1.23
CA LEU A 248 -6.48 -32.67 1.02
C LEU A 248 -7.46 -31.66 0.39
N VAL A 249 -8.30 -32.08 -0.56
CA VAL A 249 -9.38 -31.25 -1.12
C VAL A 249 -10.39 -30.88 -0.04
N PHE A 250 -10.82 -31.85 0.78
CA PHE A 250 -11.77 -31.62 1.87
C PHE A 250 -11.19 -30.76 2.99
N THR A 251 -9.91 -30.93 3.30
CA THR A 251 -9.16 -30.08 4.23
C THR A 251 -9.07 -28.66 3.67
N GLY A 252 -8.73 -28.49 2.40
CA GLY A 252 -8.76 -27.20 1.72
C GLY A 252 -10.15 -26.55 1.75
N ALA A 253 -11.22 -27.34 1.57
CA ALA A 253 -12.60 -26.86 1.67
C ALA A 253 -13.01 -26.47 3.10
N LEU A 254 -12.58 -27.21 4.13
CA LEU A 254 -12.80 -26.85 5.54
C LEU A 254 -12.01 -25.60 5.94
N LEU A 255 -10.75 -25.50 5.50
CA LEU A 255 -9.94 -24.30 5.63
C LEU A 255 -10.51 -23.13 4.82
N SER A 256 -11.34 -23.38 3.80
CA SER A 256 -12.08 -22.33 3.07
C SER A 256 -13.32 -21.82 3.79
N GLY A 257 -13.90 -22.63 4.68
CA GLY A 257 -14.93 -22.20 5.62
C GLY A 257 -14.37 -21.44 6.82
N TRP A 258 -13.04 -21.26 6.92
CA TRP A 258 -12.34 -20.59 8.01
C TRP A 258 -12.42 -19.05 7.91
N THR A 259 -12.81 -18.51 6.77
CA THR A 259 -12.75 -17.07 6.58
C THR A 259 -13.98 -16.38 7.14
N ALA A 260 -13.75 -15.29 7.88
CA ALA A 260 -14.85 -14.47 8.38
C ALA A 260 -15.64 -13.93 7.19
N SER A 261 -16.96 -14.06 7.23
CA SER A 261 -17.80 -13.51 6.17
C SER A 261 -18.35 -12.16 6.61
N VAL A 262 -18.19 -11.16 5.75
CA VAL A 262 -18.70 -9.81 5.98
C VAL A 262 -20.10 -9.73 5.43
N GLY A 263 -21.05 -9.36 6.29
CA GLY A 263 -22.43 -9.14 5.89
C GLY A 263 -22.64 -7.83 5.15
N THR A 264 -23.88 -7.50 4.83
CA THR A 264 -24.24 -6.23 4.20
C THR A 264 -24.10 -5.07 5.20
N PRO A 265 -23.56 -3.90 4.79
CA PRO A 265 -23.49 -2.73 5.65
C PRO A 265 -24.87 -2.27 6.14
N ARG A 266 -24.97 -1.92 7.43
CA ARG A 266 -26.20 -1.40 8.06
C ARG A 266 -26.28 0.12 7.93
N TYR A 267 -26.61 0.64 6.74
CA TYR A 267 -26.72 2.09 6.48
C TYR A 267 -27.86 2.78 7.25
N ASP A 268 -28.75 2.02 7.89
CA ASP A 268 -29.78 2.55 8.79
C ASP A 268 -29.20 3.05 10.13
N LYS A 269 -28.02 2.57 10.51
CA LYS A 269 -27.28 2.94 11.72
C LYS A 269 -26.37 4.15 11.51
N GLU A 270 -26.11 4.87 12.60
CA GLU A 270 -25.38 6.13 12.55
C GLU A 270 -23.85 5.95 12.72
N VAL A 271 -23.08 6.77 12.01
CA VAL A 271 -21.66 7.03 12.26
C VAL A 271 -21.57 8.23 13.21
N VAL A 272 -21.20 7.96 14.45
CA VAL A 272 -21.10 8.97 15.51
C VAL A 272 -19.64 9.39 15.65
N PHE A 273 -19.34 10.65 15.36
CA PHE A 273 -18.05 11.25 15.69
C PHE A 273 -18.08 11.77 17.12
N TYR A 274 -17.23 11.22 17.98
CA TYR A 274 -17.05 11.73 19.33
C TYR A 274 -16.31 13.07 19.27
N HIS A 275 -17.03 14.12 19.66
CA HIS A 275 -16.61 15.50 19.55
C HIS A 275 -16.30 16.04 20.95
N ASN A 276 -15.12 15.72 21.47
CA ASN A 276 -14.69 16.30 22.74
C ASN A 276 -13.20 16.65 22.68
N GLY A 277 -12.88 17.94 22.78
CA GLY A 277 -11.50 18.42 22.82
C GLY A 277 -11.18 19.52 21.80
N TYR A 278 -9.96 19.47 21.27
CA TYR A 278 -9.31 20.56 20.51
C TYR A 278 -9.23 20.29 19.00
N LEU A 279 -9.96 19.28 18.51
CA LEU A 279 -9.95 18.91 17.10
C LEU A 279 -10.45 20.08 16.24
N ASN A 280 -9.74 20.33 15.14
CA ASN A 280 -10.13 21.33 14.15
C ASN A 280 -11.16 20.71 13.18
N TRP A 281 -12.40 21.19 13.25
CA TRP A 281 -13.51 20.79 12.37
C TRP A 281 -13.80 21.82 11.28
N ASP A 282 -12.86 22.69 10.99
CA ASP A 282 -13.03 23.74 9.99
C ASP A 282 -12.76 23.18 8.59
N LEU A 283 -13.34 23.86 7.61
CA LEU A 283 -12.99 23.78 6.20
C LEU A 283 -12.04 24.96 5.87
N PRO A 284 -11.23 24.85 4.80
CA PRO A 284 -10.46 25.99 4.35
C PRO A 284 -11.40 27.14 3.95
N HIS A 285 -11.03 28.38 4.28
CA HIS A 285 -11.73 29.60 3.91
C HIS A 285 -10.77 30.65 3.33
N TYR A 286 -11.28 31.60 2.56
CA TYR A 286 -10.46 32.69 2.01
C TYR A 286 -10.00 33.65 3.10
N GLY A 287 -8.84 34.28 2.89
CA GLY A 287 -8.21 35.22 3.84
C GLY A 287 -7.19 34.58 4.79
N THR A 288 -7.12 33.25 4.85
CA THR A 288 -6.03 32.53 5.52
C THR A 288 -5.51 31.39 4.63
N TYR A 289 -4.18 31.26 4.55
CA TYR A 289 -3.49 30.34 3.64
C TYR A 289 -2.34 29.60 4.34
N GLY A 290 -1.87 28.51 3.71
CA GLY A 290 -0.83 27.63 4.23
C GLY A 290 -1.35 26.61 5.24
N ARG A 291 -0.42 25.83 5.83
CA ARG A 291 -0.70 24.63 6.66
C ARG A 291 -1.86 24.79 7.65
N GLY A 292 -1.84 25.86 8.45
CA GLY A 292 -2.82 26.07 9.53
C GLY A 292 -4.22 26.47 9.06
N SER A 293 -4.38 26.89 7.80
CA SER A 293 -5.64 27.40 7.24
C SER A 293 -6.52 26.35 6.57
N SER A 294 -5.98 25.14 6.35
CA SER A 294 -6.66 24.08 5.58
C SER A 294 -7.81 23.41 6.33
N GLY A 295 -7.99 23.72 7.61
CA GLY A 295 -8.80 22.91 8.51
C GLY A 295 -8.23 21.50 8.68
N MET A 296 -8.91 20.63 9.43
CA MET A 296 -8.47 19.24 9.58
C MET A 296 -9.55 18.23 9.24
N PHE A 297 -10.67 18.21 9.98
CA PHE A 297 -11.70 17.17 9.85
C PHE A 297 -13.08 17.71 9.46
N GLY A 298 -13.19 18.97 9.03
CA GLY A 298 -14.48 19.57 8.68
C GLY A 298 -15.22 18.88 7.54
N LEU A 299 -14.48 18.33 6.56
CA LEU A 299 -15.07 17.74 5.36
C LEU A 299 -15.62 16.32 5.58
N ILE A 300 -15.05 15.52 6.49
CA ILE A 300 -15.40 14.09 6.59
C ILE A 300 -16.87 13.82 6.95
N PRO A 301 -17.52 14.54 7.90
CA PRO A 301 -18.92 14.25 8.25
C PRO A 301 -19.87 14.56 7.10
N ASP A 302 -19.64 15.68 6.41
CA ASP A 302 -20.42 16.11 5.26
C ASP A 302 -20.20 15.16 4.08
N TYR A 303 -18.94 14.79 3.80
CA TYR A 303 -18.59 13.82 2.78
C TYR A 303 -19.33 12.49 2.95
N LEU A 304 -19.29 11.91 4.14
CA LEU A 304 -20.00 10.67 4.44
C LEU A 304 -21.52 10.84 4.29
N SER A 305 -22.06 11.97 4.72
CA SER A 305 -23.49 12.28 4.55
C SER A 305 -23.89 12.35 3.07
N TRP A 306 -23.06 12.98 2.23
CA TRP A 306 -23.28 13.03 0.78
C TRP A 306 -23.18 11.66 0.10
N ARG A 307 -22.43 10.73 0.69
CA ARG A 307 -22.35 9.31 0.26
C ARG A 307 -23.43 8.42 0.90
N GLY A 308 -24.38 9.02 1.61
CA GLY A 308 -25.57 8.36 2.14
C GLY A 308 -25.42 7.69 3.51
N PHE A 309 -24.31 7.94 4.20
CA PHE A 309 -24.17 7.53 5.60
C PHE A 309 -24.98 8.48 6.50
N LYS A 310 -25.60 7.95 7.56
CA LYS A 310 -26.13 8.79 8.65
C LYS A 310 -24.98 9.18 9.56
N VAL A 311 -24.79 10.47 9.80
CA VAL A 311 -23.65 10.98 10.57
C VAL A 311 -24.11 11.98 11.61
N SER A 312 -23.61 11.85 12.84
CA SER A 312 -23.73 12.89 13.87
C SER A 312 -22.41 13.14 14.58
N ARG A 313 -22.33 14.31 15.23
CA ARG A 313 -21.25 14.67 16.15
C ARG A 313 -21.84 14.76 17.55
N GLN A 314 -21.19 14.12 18.52
CA GLN A 314 -21.70 13.99 19.88
C GLN A 314 -20.59 14.26 20.90
N ASP A 315 -20.85 15.12 21.87
CA ASP A 315 -19.87 15.47 22.92
C ASP A 315 -19.81 14.42 24.05
N SER A 316 -20.78 13.50 24.10
CA SER A 316 -20.85 12.41 25.09
C SER A 316 -21.34 11.10 24.46
N LEU A 317 -20.93 9.98 25.04
CA LEU A 317 -21.30 8.63 24.56
C LEU A 317 -22.35 8.00 25.47
N SER A 318 -23.55 8.58 25.48
CA SER A 318 -24.68 8.05 26.27
C SER A 318 -25.22 6.73 25.70
N SER A 319 -25.99 5.98 26.51
CA SER A 319 -26.59 4.72 26.05
C SER A 319 -27.61 4.95 24.93
N GLU A 320 -28.29 6.10 24.93
CA GLU A 320 -29.24 6.52 23.89
C GLU A 320 -28.51 6.73 22.56
N VAL A 321 -27.41 7.49 22.57
CA VAL A 321 -26.56 7.72 21.38
C VAL A 321 -26.03 6.38 20.84
N LEU A 322 -25.46 5.55 21.71
CA LEU A 322 -24.87 4.27 21.31
C LEU A 322 -25.90 3.25 20.81
N SER A 323 -27.18 3.35 21.21
CA SER A 323 -28.24 2.47 20.71
C SER A 323 -28.58 2.69 19.22
N GLN A 324 -28.36 3.92 18.73
CA GLN A 324 -28.61 4.34 17.35
C GLN A 324 -27.35 4.22 16.47
N ALA A 325 -26.18 4.29 17.10
CA ALA A 325 -24.90 4.14 16.43
C ALA A 325 -24.69 2.74 15.83
N GLY A 326 -23.96 2.70 14.72
CA GLY A 326 -23.32 1.50 14.18
C GLY A 326 -21.79 1.61 14.22
N VAL A 327 -21.26 2.84 14.14
CA VAL A 327 -19.84 3.15 14.27
C VAL A 327 -19.67 4.34 15.21
N VAL A 328 -18.71 4.25 16.13
CA VAL A 328 -18.21 5.37 16.92
C VAL A 328 -16.80 5.70 16.43
N VAL A 329 -16.55 6.96 16.09
CA VAL A 329 -15.26 7.48 15.64
C VAL A 329 -14.66 8.36 16.72
N ILE A 330 -13.44 8.05 17.14
CA ILE A 330 -12.67 8.83 18.10
C ILE A 330 -11.35 9.21 17.44
N ILE A 331 -11.06 10.52 17.38
CA ILE A 331 -9.81 11.04 16.82
C ILE A 331 -9.07 11.74 17.97
N ASN A 332 -7.84 11.33 18.26
CA ASN A 332 -6.97 11.90 19.30
C ASN A 332 -7.69 12.12 20.64
N LEU A 333 -8.08 11.03 21.31
CA LEU A 333 -8.80 11.09 22.58
C LEU A 333 -8.00 11.86 23.63
N LYS A 334 -8.47 13.06 23.97
CA LYS A 334 -7.75 13.98 24.88
C LYS A 334 -7.85 13.59 26.35
N GLU A 335 -9.01 13.12 26.77
CA GLU A 335 -9.31 12.86 28.18
C GLU A 335 -9.89 11.46 28.32
N THR A 336 -9.58 10.80 29.44
CA THR A 336 -10.12 9.47 29.69
C THR A 336 -11.64 9.56 29.82
N LEU A 337 -12.36 8.75 29.05
CA LEU A 337 -13.81 8.62 29.18
C LEU A 337 -14.19 8.23 30.61
N SER A 338 -15.34 8.71 31.08
CA SER A 338 -15.83 8.32 32.40
C SER A 338 -16.04 6.80 32.48
N SER A 339 -16.02 6.22 33.69
CA SER A 339 -16.27 4.78 33.86
C SER A 339 -17.62 4.33 33.26
N PRO A 340 -18.73 5.08 33.39
CA PRO A 340 -19.99 4.76 32.70
C PRO A 340 -19.87 4.77 31.18
N GLU A 341 -19.25 5.80 30.58
CA GLU A 341 -19.08 5.89 29.12
C GLU A 341 -18.17 4.79 28.59
N THR A 342 -17.07 4.51 29.28
CA THR A 342 -16.16 3.42 28.93
C THR A 342 -16.91 2.08 28.90
N LYS A 343 -17.72 1.81 29.94
CA LYS A 343 -18.53 0.58 30.00
C LYS A 343 -19.62 0.55 28.94
N ALA A 344 -20.27 1.68 28.67
CA ALA A 344 -21.29 1.78 27.62
C ALA A 344 -20.69 1.52 26.23
N LEU A 345 -19.53 2.11 25.94
CA LEU A 345 -18.81 1.89 24.69
C LEU A 345 -18.32 0.44 24.55
N GLN A 346 -17.79 -0.17 25.61
CA GLN A 346 -17.42 -1.58 25.61
C GLN A 346 -18.61 -2.50 25.37
N ASN A 347 -19.76 -2.22 26.00
CA ASN A 347 -21.00 -2.95 25.74
C ASN A 347 -21.52 -2.74 24.32
N PHE A 348 -21.39 -1.52 23.78
CA PHE A 348 -21.75 -1.23 22.39
C PHE A 348 -20.92 -2.07 21.42
N VAL A 349 -19.60 -2.11 21.60
CA VAL A 349 -18.70 -2.92 20.76
C VAL A 349 -19.02 -4.41 20.93
N SER A 350 -19.14 -4.92 22.16
CA SER A 350 -19.40 -6.35 22.37
C SER A 350 -20.72 -6.84 21.76
N ASN A 351 -21.71 -5.96 21.62
CA ASN A 351 -23.01 -6.24 21.00
C ASN A 351 -23.07 -5.92 19.49
N GLY A 352 -21.93 -5.80 18.80
CA GLY A 352 -21.87 -5.65 17.35
C GLY A 352 -21.75 -4.22 16.84
N GLY A 353 -21.51 -3.25 17.72
CA GLY A 353 -21.05 -1.91 17.35
C GLY A 353 -19.59 -1.90 16.90
N SER A 354 -19.16 -0.89 16.15
CA SER A 354 -17.76 -0.76 15.74
C SER A 354 -17.13 0.53 16.25
N LEU A 355 -15.88 0.43 16.72
CA LEU A 355 -15.07 1.57 17.19
C LEU A 355 -13.94 1.82 16.19
N LEU A 356 -13.90 3.01 15.61
CA LEU A 356 -12.75 3.53 14.88
C LEU A 356 -12.00 4.51 15.78
N LEU A 357 -10.75 4.19 16.13
CA LEU A 357 -9.88 5.11 16.87
C LEU A 357 -8.71 5.53 15.97
N MET A 358 -8.48 6.83 15.84
CA MET A 358 -7.31 7.37 15.16
C MET A 358 -6.46 8.11 16.18
N GLY A 359 -5.26 7.59 16.44
CA GLY A 359 -4.25 8.24 17.26
C GLY A 359 -3.25 9.03 16.41
N ASP A 360 -2.32 9.68 17.09
CA ASP A 360 -1.28 10.49 16.48
C ASP A 360 0.07 10.22 17.17
N HIS A 361 1.16 10.46 16.45
CA HIS A 361 2.55 10.35 16.93
C HIS A 361 2.97 11.45 17.89
N THR A 362 2.25 12.57 17.89
CA THR A 362 2.55 13.68 18.80
C THR A 362 2.05 13.37 20.21
N SER A 363 2.81 13.79 21.23
CA SER A 363 2.32 13.76 22.63
C SER A 363 1.62 15.07 23.01
N LEU A 364 1.17 15.84 22.00
CA LEU A 364 0.44 17.08 22.22
C LEU A 364 -0.83 16.79 23.01
N SER A 365 -1.08 17.58 24.05
CA SER A 365 -2.25 17.43 24.93
C SER A 365 -2.40 16.08 25.64
N GLY A 366 -1.36 15.23 25.67
CA GLY A 366 -1.38 13.96 26.40
C GLY A 366 -2.37 12.92 25.86
N ILE A 367 -2.71 12.98 24.57
CA ILE A 367 -3.76 12.16 23.92
C ILE A 367 -3.51 10.65 23.90
N ARG A 368 -2.25 10.23 24.11
CA ARG A 368 -1.87 8.81 24.03
C ARG A 368 -2.42 8.00 25.20
N GLU A 369 -2.22 8.46 26.44
CA GLU A 369 -2.62 7.73 27.65
C GLU A 369 -4.13 7.44 27.71
N PRO A 370 -5.03 8.40 27.46
CA PRO A 370 -6.46 8.14 27.37
C PRO A 370 -6.81 7.10 26.30
N SER A 371 -6.19 7.19 25.12
CA SER A 371 -6.40 6.26 24.02
C SER A 371 -5.94 4.84 24.39
N ASN A 372 -4.74 4.68 24.94
CA ASN A 372 -4.20 3.38 25.36
C ASN A 372 -5.02 2.77 26.49
N LYS A 373 -5.51 3.58 27.44
CA LYS A 373 -6.41 3.10 28.49
C LYS A 373 -7.73 2.55 27.93
N LEU A 374 -8.29 3.20 26.90
CA LEU A 374 -9.49 2.71 26.21
C LEU A 374 -9.21 1.45 25.38
N LEU A 375 -8.03 1.36 24.75
CA LEU A 375 -7.66 0.27 23.84
C LEU A 375 -7.13 -0.99 24.53
N LYS A 376 -6.67 -0.87 25.78
CA LYS A 376 -6.11 -1.99 26.57
C LYS A 376 -6.93 -3.30 26.51
N PRO A 377 -8.28 -3.31 26.63
CA PRO A 377 -9.06 -4.54 26.56
C PRO A 377 -9.04 -5.21 25.18
N TYR A 378 -8.69 -4.47 24.14
CA TYR A 378 -8.64 -4.93 22.76
C TYR A 378 -7.23 -5.34 22.33
N GLY A 379 -6.23 -5.19 23.21
CA GLY A 379 -4.86 -5.59 22.95
C GLY A 379 -4.14 -4.69 21.94
N ILE A 380 -4.50 -3.42 21.85
CA ILE A 380 -3.85 -2.44 20.96
C ILE A 380 -3.29 -1.31 21.82
N GLU A 381 -2.06 -0.88 21.52
CA GLU A 381 -1.39 0.24 22.19
C GLU A 381 -0.73 1.15 21.14
N LEU A 382 -0.94 2.46 21.26
CA LEU A 382 -0.19 3.47 20.50
C LEU A 382 1.18 3.65 21.14
N ASN A 383 2.23 3.55 20.33
CA ASN A 383 3.60 3.78 20.79
C ASN A 383 3.93 5.27 20.87
N PHE A 384 4.98 5.60 21.63
CA PHE A 384 5.53 6.96 21.66
C PHE A 384 6.62 7.13 20.61
N ASP A 385 6.22 7.15 19.34
CA ASP A 385 7.16 7.18 18.25
C ASP A 385 6.55 7.80 16.98
N SER A 386 7.40 7.97 15.97
CA SER A 386 6.98 8.28 14.61
C SER A 386 7.42 7.15 13.68
N ALA A 387 6.47 6.32 13.24
CA ALA A 387 6.73 5.31 12.24
C ALA A 387 7.11 5.99 10.92
N LYS A 388 8.28 5.65 10.39
CA LYS A 388 8.81 6.22 9.16
C LYS A 388 9.23 5.17 8.15
N PRO A 389 8.89 5.35 6.87
CA PRO A 389 9.48 4.53 5.81
C PRO A 389 10.97 4.83 5.69
N HIS A 390 11.75 3.81 5.33
CA HIS A 390 13.17 3.94 5.03
C HIS A 390 13.40 4.81 3.79
N ARG A 391 12.45 4.78 2.84
CA ARG A 391 12.44 5.59 1.61
C ARG A 391 11.49 6.77 1.77
N THR A 392 11.55 7.75 0.86
CA THR A 392 10.59 8.86 0.85
C THR A 392 9.17 8.35 0.59
N GLY A 393 8.28 8.55 1.58
CA GLY A 393 6.90 8.11 1.52
C GLY A 393 6.74 6.59 1.72
N TRP A 394 5.52 6.15 2.06
CA TRP A 394 5.21 4.75 2.37
C TRP A 394 5.18 3.80 1.17
N SER A 395 5.44 4.31 -0.03
CA SER A 395 5.25 3.57 -1.26
C SER A 395 6.28 2.46 -1.44
N GLY A 396 5.79 1.27 -1.83
CA GLY A 396 6.62 0.07 -1.87
C GLY A 396 6.98 -0.51 -0.49
N SER A 397 6.84 0.27 0.59
CA SER A 397 7.13 -0.15 1.96
C SER A 397 5.91 -0.66 2.71
N LEU A 398 4.68 -0.45 2.22
CA LEU A 398 3.47 -0.98 2.87
C LEU A 398 3.20 -2.44 2.49
N SER A 399 2.68 -3.18 3.47
CA SER A 399 2.13 -4.52 3.34
C SER A 399 0.78 -4.56 4.04
N THR A 400 -0.21 -5.17 3.39
CA THR A 400 -1.56 -5.29 3.92
C THR A 400 -1.88 -6.74 4.24
N ALA A 401 -2.64 -6.99 5.31
CA ALA A 401 -3.32 -8.26 5.52
C ALA A 401 -4.31 -8.51 4.38
N SER A 402 -4.61 -9.78 4.08
CA SER A 402 -5.72 -10.14 3.19
C SER A 402 -7.03 -9.88 3.91
N HIS A 403 -7.63 -8.73 3.65
CA HIS A 403 -8.74 -8.21 4.43
C HIS A 403 -9.72 -7.45 3.52
N PRO A 404 -11.05 -7.48 3.76
CA PRO A 404 -12.04 -6.79 2.92
C PRO A 404 -11.79 -5.29 2.76
N LEU A 405 -11.24 -4.64 3.80
CA LEU A 405 -10.84 -3.22 3.79
C LEU A 405 -9.63 -2.93 2.87
N THR A 406 -8.79 -3.91 2.58
CA THR A 406 -7.54 -3.72 1.81
C THR A 406 -7.56 -4.42 0.44
N ALA A 407 -8.46 -5.39 0.24
CA ALA A 407 -8.49 -6.23 -0.94
C ALA A 407 -8.78 -5.43 -2.22
N GLY A 408 -7.93 -5.60 -3.25
CA GLY A 408 -8.11 -4.93 -4.55
C GLY A 408 -7.90 -3.40 -4.51
N LEU A 409 -7.53 -2.82 -3.38
CA LEU A 409 -7.11 -1.42 -3.34
C LEU A 409 -5.62 -1.33 -3.64
N GLY A 410 -5.25 -0.39 -4.51
CA GLY A 410 -3.88 0.02 -4.76
C GLY A 410 -3.21 0.72 -3.58
N LEU A 411 -3.46 0.26 -2.34
CA LEU A 411 -2.78 0.70 -1.12
C LEU A 411 -1.26 0.53 -1.26
N ILE A 412 -0.84 -0.47 -2.04
CA ILE A 412 0.55 -0.82 -2.36
C ILE A 412 0.71 -0.75 -3.87
N ARG A 413 0.87 0.44 -4.46
CA ARG A 413 1.33 0.51 -5.85
C ARG A 413 2.84 0.25 -5.85
N GLN A 414 3.26 -0.89 -6.39
CA GLN A 414 4.68 -1.18 -6.58
C GLN A 414 5.25 -0.25 -7.66
N GLY A 415 6.24 0.57 -7.30
CA GLY A 415 7.05 1.32 -8.28
C GLY A 415 6.98 2.85 -8.24
N GLY A 416 6.47 3.47 -7.18
CA GLY A 416 6.58 4.92 -6.95
C GLY A 416 7.04 5.25 -5.53
N SER A 417 7.26 6.52 -5.21
CA SER A 417 7.54 7.09 -3.87
C SER A 417 6.30 7.70 -3.21
N GLN A 418 5.09 7.29 -3.63
CA GLN A 418 3.84 7.99 -3.34
C GLN A 418 2.87 7.21 -2.43
N PRO A 419 2.28 7.82 -1.39
CA PRO A 419 1.30 7.14 -0.55
C PRO A 419 0.11 6.68 -1.41
N GLY A 420 -0.27 5.40 -1.27
CA GLY A 420 -1.44 4.84 -1.93
C GLY A 420 -2.74 5.49 -1.46
N VAL A 421 -3.88 4.91 -1.83
CA VAL A 421 -5.21 5.44 -1.49
C VAL A 421 -5.50 5.58 0.01
N SER A 422 -4.68 5.04 0.92
CA SER A 422 -4.88 5.22 2.38
C SER A 422 -4.45 6.60 2.89
N GLN A 423 -3.53 7.28 2.20
CA GLN A 423 -2.99 8.58 2.65
C GLN A 423 -2.41 8.57 4.07
N ILE A 424 -1.92 7.42 4.56
CA ILE A 424 -1.15 7.35 5.80
C ILE A 424 0.15 8.12 5.59
N TRP A 425 0.47 9.07 6.48
CA TRP A 425 1.64 9.93 6.32
C TRP A 425 2.72 9.67 7.37
N VAL A 426 2.61 10.22 8.57
CA VAL A 426 3.51 9.94 9.68
C VAL A 426 2.64 9.88 10.93
N GLY A 427 2.69 8.75 11.62
CA GLY A 427 1.89 8.47 12.80
C GLY A 427 2.62 7.53 13.74
N ALA A 428 2.02 7.24 14.88
CA ALA A 428 2.55 6.31 15.86
C ALA A 428 2.53 4.89 15.27
N SER A 429 3.54 4.09 15.61
CA SER A 429 3.44 2.65 15.45
C SER A 429 2.50 2.06 16.53
N LEU A 430 2.05 0.82 16.32
CA LEU A 430 1.14 0.13 17.23
C LEU A 430 1.79 -1.13 17.80
N ASP A 431 1.68 -1.32 19.11
CA ASP A 431 1.97 -2.57 19.78
C ASP A 431 0.69 -3.39 19.97
N LEU A 432 0.78 -4.70 19.71
CA LEU A 432 -0.37 -5.59 19.69
C LEU A 432 -0.22 -6.78 20.63
N SER A 433 -1.35 -7.22 21.16
CA SER A 433 -1.53 -8.49 21.85
C SER A 433 -2.87 -9.10 21.46
N SER A 434 -3.01 -10.43 21.57
CA SER A 434 -4.28 -11.11 21.28
C SER A 434 -5.43 -10.45 22.05
N PRO A 435 -6.57 -10.14 21.40
CA PRO A 435 -7.01 -10.64 20.09
C PRO A 435 -6.69 -9.73 18.89
N ALA A 436 -5.89 -8.68 19.07
CA ALA A 436 -5.58 -7.75 17.99
C ALA A 436 -4.69 -8.37 16.91
N ILE A 437 -4.95 -7.98 15.67
CA ILE A 437 -4.18 -8.36 14.49
C ILE A 437 -3.75 -7.13 13.69
N PRO A 438 -2.54 -7.14 13.11
CA PRO A 438 -2.10 -6.08 12.23
C PRO A 438 -2.77 -6.15 10.85
N LEU A 439 -3.23 -5.00 10.35
CA LEU A 439 -3.87 -4.85 9.03
C LEU A 439 -2.99 -4.14 8.00
N ILE A 440 -2.33 -3.05 8.38
CA ILE A 440 -1.40 -2.31 7.51
C ILE A 440 -0.06 -2.18 8.24
N VAL A 441 1.00 -2.61 7.57
CA VAL A 441 2.35 -2.71 8.13
C VAL A 441 3.35 -2.06 7.19
N GLY A 442 4.18 -1.15 7.69
CA GLY A 442 5.41 -0.76 7.03
C GLY A 442 6.45 -1.87 7.16
N ARG A 443 6.97 -2.44 6.07
CA ARG A 443 7.95 -3.55 6.07
C ARG A 443 9.41 -3.07 6.02
N GLU A 444 9.63 -1.95 5.33
CA GLU A 444 10.92 -1.29 5.18
C GLU A 444 10.85 0.06 5.89
N SER A 445 10.69 0.02 7.21
CA SER A 445 10.45 1.20 8.04
C SER A 445 11.19 1.12 9.35
N TRP A 446 11.21 2.22 10.09
CA TRP A 446 11.76 2.30 11.43
C TRP A 446 10.86 3.21 12.27
N SER A 447 11.07 3.21 13.59
CA SER A 447 10.30 4.04 14.52
C SER A 447 11.19 5.03 15.24
N ASP A 448 10.99 6.32 14.95
CA ASP A 448 11.69 7.42 15.61
C ASP A 448 11.11 7.60 17.01
N SER A 449 11.90 7.32 18.05
CA SER A 449 11.40 7.39 19.42
C SER A 449 11.06 8.83 19.81
N GLY A 450 9.89 9.02 20.43
CA GLY A 450 9.45 10.34 20.87
C GLY A 450 10.36 10.90 21.97
N ASP A 451 10.58 12.21 21.94
CA ASP A 451 11.37 12.93 22.93
C ASP A 451 10.47 13.77 23.84
N SER A 452 10.33 13.33 25.09
CA SER A 452 9.53 14.04 26.11
C SER A 452 10.03 15.46 26.43
N SER A 453 11.29 15.77 26.11
CA SER A 453 11.88 17.10 26.27
C SER A 453 11.61 18.03 25.08
N ASN A 454 11.21 17.48 23.93
CA ASN A 454 10.99 18.22 22.70
C ASN A 454 9.60 18.86 22.62
N VAL A 455 9.26 19.70 23.61
CA VAL A 455 7.93 20.33 23.72
C VAL A 455 7.57 21.19 22.50
N LYS A 456 8.56 21.82 21.86
CA LYS A 456 8.35 22.76 20.75
C LYS A 456 7.90 22.08 19.45
N ASP A 457 8.41 20.88 19.20
CA ASP A 457 8.08 20.11 18.00
C ASP A 457 7.08 18.98 18.31
N GLY A 458 6.25 19.12 19.36
CA GLY A 458 5.19 18.15 19.65
C GLY A 458 5.67 16.82 20.23
N TYR A 459 6.82 16.84 20.90
CA TYR A 459 7.47 15.68 21.54
C TYR A 459 8.00 14.63 20.55
N LEU A 460 8.29 15.07 19.33
CA LEU A 460 8.82 14.22 18.27
C LEU A 460 10.31 13.94 18.47
N GLY A 461 10.77 12.82 17.93
CA GLY A 461 12.18 12.43 17.93
C GLY A 461 13.03 13.30 17.01
N ASN A 462 14.21 12.79 16.66
CA ASN A 462 15.19 13.54 15.86
C ASN A 462 15.09 13.25 14.35
N PHE A 463 14.15 12.37 13.96
CA PHE A 463 13.95 11.88 12.60
C PHE A 463 15.19 11.25 11.96
N ARG A 464 16.07 10.65 12.76
CA ARG A 464 17.25 9.89 12.33
C ARG A 464 17.26 8.55 13.03
N TYR A 465 17.35 7.49 12.22
CA TYR A 465 17.44 6.13 12.72
C TYR A 465 18.60 5.96 13.73
N ALA A 466 18.28 5.42 14.90
CA ALA A 466 19.23 4.96 15.91
C ALA A 466 19.17 3.43 16.09
N PRO A 467 20.27 2.72 16.42
CA PRO A 467 20.30 1.26 16.49
C PRO A 467 19.33 0.61 17.49
N ASP A 468 18.96 1.34 18.54
CA ASP A 468 17.99 0.94 19.56
C ASP A 468 16.53 1.09 19.10
N GLU A 469 16.30 1.81 18.00
CA GLU A 469 14.99 1.95 17.38
C GLU A 469 14.61 0.71 16.57
N ARG A 470 13.31 0.38 16.59
CA ARG A 470 12.80 -0.79 15.87
C ARG A 470 12.98 -0.61 14.36
N LEU A 471 13.68 -1.55 13.71
CA LEU A 471 13.91 -1.58 12.26
C LEU A 471 13.12 -2.72 11.57
N GLY A 472 12.53 -2.39 10.44
CA GLY A 472 11.72 -3.22 9.55
C GLY A 472 10.22 -3.03 9.78
N ASN A 473 9.55 -4.04 10.34
CA ASN A 473 8.10 -4.07 10.46
C ASN A 473 7.57 -3.06 11.51
N GLN A 474 6.80 -2.07 11.07
CA GLN A 474 6.04 -1.13 11.89
C GLN A 474 4.55 -1.30 11.63
N ILE A 475 3.76 -1.50 12.68
CA ILE A 475 2.31 -1.67 12.56
C ILE A 475 1.67 -0.29 12.54
N LEU A 476 0.95 0.03 11.47
CA LEU A 476 0.34 1.36 11.27
C LEU A 476 -1.17 1.34 11.49
N VAL A 477 -1.80 0.20 11.18
CA VAL A 477 -3.23 -0.04 11.37
C VAL A 477 -3.44 -1.44 11.91
N ALA A 478 -4.27 -1.56 12.94
CA ALA A 478 -4.61 -2.82 13.57
C ALA A 478 -6.12 -2.96 13.78
N GLU A 479 -6.58 -4.20 13.87
CA GLU A 479 -7.96 -4.54 14.17
C GLU A 479 -8.02 -5.53 15.34
N ALA A 480 -9.04 -5.38 16.18
CA ALA A 480 -9.46 -6.40 17.14
C ALA A 480 -10.95 -6.69 16.98
N ILE A 481 -11.32 -7.96 17.10
CA ILE A 481 -12.72 -8.38 17.22
C ILE A 481 -13.04 -8.51 18.71
N ALA A 482 -14.12 -7.87 19.14
CA ALA A 482 -14.57 -7.89 20.53
C ALA A 482 -16.07 -8.18 20.60
N GLY A 483 -16.44 -9.37 21.08
CA GLY A 483 -17.81 -9.88 20.97
C GLY A 483 -18.21 -10.01 19.51
N ASP A 484 -19.33 -9.41 19.14
CA ASP A 484 -19.82 -9.36 17.75
C ASP A 484 -19.35 -8.11 16.99
N GLY A 485 -18.61 -7.21 17.66
CA GLY A 485 -18.16 -5.93 17.11
C GLY A 485 -16.69 -5.89 16.73
N LYS A 486 -16.28 -4.71 16.24
CA LYS A 486 -14.94 -4.46 15.68
C LYS A 486 -14.30 -3.23 16.30
N VAL A 487 -12.99 -3.28 16.49
CA VAL A 487 -12.17 -2.13 16.89
C VAL A 487 -11.08 -1.96 15.84
N LEU A 488 -11.09 -0.85 15.12
CA LEU A 488 -10.10 -0.51 14.10
C LEU A 488 -9.29 0.68 14.59
N VAL A 489 -7.97 0.55 14.61
CA VAL A 489 -7.07 1.58 15.14
C VAL A 489 -6.04 1.99 14.10
N PHE A 490 -5.92 3.30 13.88
CA PHE A 490 -4.86 3.92 13.07
C PHE A 490 -3.92 4.68 13.99
N GLY A 491 -2.61 4.57 13.75
CA GLY A 491 -1.61 5.41 14.42
C GLY A 491 -1.45 6.81 13.79
N ASP A 492 -2.13 7.07 12.68
CA ASP A 492 -2.10 8.32 11.91
C ASP A 492 -3.53 8.83 11.66
N THR A 493 -3.73 10.14 11.68
CA THR A 493 -5.05 10.76 11.43
C THR A 493 -5.23 11.28 10.00
N SER A 494 -4.17 11.28 9.20
CA SER A 494 -4.10 11.96 7.90
C SER A 494 -5.13 11.44 6.91
N THR A 495 -5.47 10.15 6.97
CA THR A 495 -6.47 9.51 6.10
C THR A 495 -7.83 10.25 6.06
N LEU A 496 -8.26 10.85 7.16
CA LEU A 496 -9.56 11.54 7.26
C LEU A 496 -9.46 13.07 7.09
N GLN A 497 -8.28 13.61 6.86
CA GLN A 497 -8.10 15.06 6.81
C GLN A 497 -8.62 15.65 5.48
N ASN A 498 -9.09 16.91 5.52
CA ASN A 498 -9.64 17.64 4.38
C ASN A 498 -8.78 17.50 3.12
N GLY A 499 -7.47 17.74 3.25
CA GLY A 499 -6.52 17.70 2.12
C GLY A 499 -6.24 16.30 1.57
N ALA A 500 -6.52 15.24 2.35
CA ALA A 500 -6.31 13.85 1.94
C ALA A 500 -7.54 13.22 1.28
N LEU A 501 -8.75 13.69 1.62
CA LEU A 501 -10.01 13.07 1.19
C LEU A 501 -10.20 13.00 -0.32
N ALA A 502 -9.66 13.97 -1.08
CA ALA A 502 -9.67 13.94 -2.54
C ALA A 502 -9.09 12.62 -3.10
N ARG A 503 -8.12 12.04 -2.39
CA ARG A 503 -7.42 10.80 -2.75
C ARG A 503 -7.85 9.60 -1.91
N SER A 504 -8.20 9.79 -0.63
CA SER A 504 -8.57 8.71 0.28
C SER A 504 -10.06 8.34 0.25
N SER A 505 -10.92 9.13 -0.40
CA SER A 505 -12.36 8.94 -0.59
C SER A 505 -12.80 7.47 -0.73
N LYS A 506 -12.27 6.74 -1.72
CA LYS A 506 -12.62 5.33 -1.96
C LYS A 506 -12.27 4.42 -0.79
N PHE A 507 -11.12 4.65 -0.16
CA PHE A 507 -10.68 3.88 1.00
C PHE A 507 -11.54 4.18 2.22
N VAL A 508 -11.86 5.46 2.44
CA VAL A 508 -12.73 5.94 3.51
C VAL A 508 -14.13 5.37 3.41
N GLU A 509 -14.77 5.43 2.23
CA GLU A 509 -16.10 4.84 2.01
C GLU A 509 -16.13 3.34 2.31
N ARG A 510 -15.10 2.62 1.85
CA ARG A 510 -14.97 1.19 2.12
C ARG A 510 -14.76 0.91 3.60
N MET A 511 -13.92 1.71 4.27
CA MET A 511 -13.67 1.59 5.69
C MET A 511 -14.97 1.73 6.48
N PHE A 512 -15.76 2.78 6.24
CA PHE A 512 -17.03 2.96 6.95
C PHE A 512 -18.07 1.89 6.59
N SER A 513 -18.13 1.47 5.33
CA SER A 513 -19.01 0.37 4.90
C SER A 513 -18.65 -0.95 5.61
N TYR A 514 -17.36 -1.27 5.71
CA TYR A 514 -16.86 -2.42 6.46
C TYR A 514 -17.19 -2.32 7.95
N MET A 515 -16.99 -1.15 8.56
CA MET A 515 -17.30 -0.92 9.97
C MET A 515 -18.80 -1.10 10.26
N LEU A 516 -19.69 -0.67 9.37
CA LEU A 516 -21.13 -0.89 9.50
C LEU A 516 -21.58 -2.33 9.23
N SER A 517 -20.74 -3.16 8.63
CA SER A 517 -21.06 -4.53 8.26
C SER A 517 -20.89 -5.49 9.44
N PRO A 518 -21.85 -6.38 9.72
CA PRO A 518 -21.64 -7.43 10.72
C PRO A 518 -20.58 -8.42 10.21
N VAL A 519 -19.77 -8.95 11.11
CA VAL A 519 -18.80 -10.00 10.79
C VAL A 519 -19.24 -11.29 11.43
N THR A 520 -19.30 -12.35 10.63
CA THR A 520 -19.60 -13.69 11.12
C THR A 520 -18.33 -14.52 11.10
N HIS A 521 -17.90 -14.95 12.27
CA HIS A 521 -16.76 -15.83 12.41
C HIS A 521 -17.21 -17.28 12.36
N PRO A 522 -16.53 -18.14 11.59
CA PRO A 522 -16.76 -19.56 11.69
C PRO A 522 -16.35 -20.06 13.08
N PRO A 523 -17.04 -21.09 13.62
CA PRO A 523 -16.74 -21.63 14.94
C PRO A 523 -15.26 -22.01 15.08
N GLY A 524 -14.63 -21.66 16.21
CA GLY A 524 -13.19 -21.89 16.44
C GLY A 524 -12.75 -23.35 16.29
N TRP A 525 -13.64 -24.32 16.53
CA TRP A 525 -13.36 -25.76 16.35
C TRP A 525 -13.11 -26.14 14.88
N MET A 526 -13.66 -25.40 13.91
CA MET A 526 -13.38 -25.63 12.49
C MET A 526 -11.91 -25.36 12.15
N LYS A 527 -11.27 -24.40 12.84
CA LYS A 527 -9.83 -24.11 12.70
C LYS A 527 -8.99 -25.30 13.16
N ILE A 528 -9.31 -25.80 14.36
CA ILE A 528 -8.63 -26.94 14.96
C ILE A 528 -8.82 -28.19 14.08
N LEU A 529 -10.04 -28.42 13.60
CA LEU A 529 -10.34 -29.55 12.71
C LEU A 529 -9.58 -29.46 11.39
N GLY A 530 -9.50 -28.28 10.76
CA GLY A 530 -8.74 -28.07 9.52
C GLY A 530 -7.25 -28.36 9.71
N ILE A 531 -6.64 -27.89 10.80
CA ILE A 531 -5.23 -28.17 11.14
C ILE A 531 -5.02 -29.67 11.41
N LEU A 532 -5.91 -30.30 12.18
CA LEU A 532 -5.82 -31.73 12.47
C LEU A 532 -5.97 -32.58 11.21
N LEU A 533 -6.87 -32.20 10.30
CA LEU A 533 -7.02 -32.88 9.01
C LEU A 533 -5.79 -32.68 8.13
N LEU A 534 -5.20 -31.49 8.10
CA LEU A 534 -3.95 -31.24 7.36
C LEU A 534 -2.79 -32.07 7.92
N ALA A 535 -2.61 -32.06 9.24
CA ALA A 535 -1.58 -32.85 9.94
C ALA A 535 -1.81 -34.35 9.73
N GLY A 536 -3.05 -34.82 9.86
CA GLY A 536 -3.44 -36.21 9.59
C GLY A 536 -3.20 -36.61 8.13
N SER A 537 -3.47 -35.71 7.18
CA SER A 537 -3.18 -35.92 5.76
C SER A 537 -1.69 -36.09 5.50
N LEU A 538 -0.86 -35.21 6.09
CA LEU A 538 0.60 -35.25 5.97
C LEU A 538 1.19 -36.50 6.64
N LEU A 539 0.61 -36.95 7.76
CA LEU A 539 1.01 -38.16 8.46
C LEU A 539 0.61 -39.43 7.69
N ILE A 540 -0.63 -39.52 7.22
CA ILE A 540 -1.08 -40.63 6.36
C ILE A 540 -0.21 -40.69 5.10
N TRP A 541 0.12 -39.53 4.53
CA TRP A 541 1.03 -39.44 3.41
C TRP A 541 2.42 -40.00 3.73
N SER A 542 3.06 -39.55 4.82
CA SER A 542 4.40 -40.02 5.21
C SER A 542 4.44 -41.53 5.49
N LEU A 543 3.35 -42.08 6.04
CA LEU A 543 3.21 -43.51 6.32
C LEU A 543 2.84 -44.35 5.09
N SER A 544 2.17 -43.76 4.09
CA SER A 544 1.62 -44.49 2.92
C SER A 544 2.65 -44.83 1.83
N GLY A 545 3.83 -44.21 1.85
CA GLY A 545 4.84 -44.39 0.80
C GLY A 545 4.36 -43.96 -0.59
N ALA A 546 3.37 -43.07 -0.66
CA ALA A 546 2.77 -42.62 -1.92
C ALA A 546 3.80 -41.97 -2.85
N GLY A 547 3.80 -42.38 -4.12
CA GLY A 547 4.71 -41.87 -5.15
C GLY A 547 4.48 -40.39 -5.51
N PHE A 548 5.45 -39.82 -6.22
CA PHE A 548 5.57 -38.41 -6.63
C PHE A 548 4.32 -37.79 -7.29
N SER A 549 3.49 -38.59 -7.97
CA SER A 549 2.25 -38.15 -8.63
C SER A 549 1.09 -37.85 -7.67
N GLY A 550 1.05 -38.46 -6.48
CA GLY A 550 0.02 -38.16 -5.47
C GLY A 550 0.26 -36.84 -4.75
N LEU A 551 1.53 -36.49 -4.54
CA LEU A 551 1.91 -35.24 -3.88
C LEU A 551 1.59 -34.04 -4.77
N THR A 552 1.92 -34.10 -6.06
CA THR A 552 1.66 -33.02 -7.01
C THR A 552 0.18 -32.68 -7.16
N LEU A 553 -0.68 -33.70 -7.26
CA LEU A 553 -2.14 -33.51 -7.31
C LEU A 553 -2.71 -33.00 -5.97
N GLY A 554 -2.22 -33.52 -4.85
CA GLY A 554 -2.62 -33.07 -3.51
C GLY A 554 -2.19 -31.63 -3.20
N SER A 555 -0.97 -31.26 -3.58
CA SER A 555 -0.42 -29.91 -3.47
C SER A 555 -1.17 -28.94 -4.38
N LEU A 556 -1.45 -29.33 -5.62
CA LEU A 556 -2.23 -28.52 -6.54
C LEU A 556 -3.66 -28.31 -6.02
N ALA A 557 -4.31 -29.36 -5.52
CA ALA A 557 -5.64 -29.26 -4.92
C ALA A 557 -5.66 -28.36 -3.68
N LEU A 558 -4.70 -28.51 -2.77
CA LEU A 558 -4.55 -27.65 -1.60
C LEU A 558 -4.29 -26.20 -2.03
N PHE A 559 -3.41 -25.98 -3.01
CA PHE A 559 -3.09 -24.66 -3.52
C PHE A 559 -4.29 -23.99 -4.19
N LEU A 560 -5.05 -24.73 -5.00
CA LEU A 560 -6.30 -24.26 -5.61
C LEU A 560 -7.36 -23.96 -4.54
N ALA A 561 -7.46 -24.78 -3.50
CA ALA A 561 -8.36 -24.53 -2.38
C ALA A 561 -7.96 -23.25 -1.62
N LEU A 562 -6.69 -23.11 -1.24
CA LEU A 562 -6.15 -21.91 -0.56
C LEU A 562 -6.32 -20.65 -1.43
N GLY A 563 -6.10 -20.75 -2.74
CA GLY A 563 -6.34 -19.66 -3.69
C GLY A 563 -7.82 -19.28 -3.80
N PHE A 564 -8.72 -20.26 -3.74
CA PHE A 564 -10.16 -20.02 -3.69
C PHE A 564 -10.59 -19.38 -2.36
N CYS A 565 -10.00 -19.78 -1.22
CA CYS A 565 -10.20 -19.13 0.09
C CYS A 565 -9.81 -17.66 0.03
N GLN A 566 -8.64 -17.38 -0.56
CA GLN A 566 -8.10 -16.03 -0.69
C GLN A 566 -8.98 -15.15 -1.56
N ASN A 567 -9.51 -15.68 -2.66
CA ASN A 567 -10.44 -14.93 -3.50
C ASN A 567 -11.73 -14.58 -2.72
N ARG A 568 -12.21 -15.50 -1.88
CA ARG A 568 -13.41 -15.29 -1.07
C ARG A 568 -13.25 -14.25 0.04
N THR A 569 -12.09 -14.17 0.69
CA THR A 569 -11.76 -13.09 1.67
C THR A 569 -11.40 -11.78 1.01
N SER A 570 -10.98 -11.85 -0.25
CA SER A 570 -10.57 -10.69 -1.04
C SER A 570 -11.71 -10.11 -1.88
N HIS A 571 -12.93 -10.67 -1.79
CA HIS A 571 -14.10 -9.92 -2.24
C HIS A 571 -14.16 -8.66 -1.37
N SER A 572 -13.97 -7.51 -2.02
CA SER A 572 -14.17 -6.22 -1.38
C SER A 572 -15.55 -6.22 -0.73
N VAL A 573 -15.66 -5.52 0.41
CA VAL A 573 -16.95 -4.92 0.71
C VAL A 573 -17.18 -3.95 -0.43
N ASP A 574 -17.97 -4.38 -1.42
CA ASP A 574 -18.45 -3.47 -2.43
C ASP A 574 -19.27 -2.46 -1.66
N SER A 575 -18.70 -1.25 -1.52
CA SER A 575 -19.50 -0.10 -1.14
C SER A 575 -20.63 -0.09 -2.14
N ILE A 576 -21.87 -0.23 -1.66
CA ILE A 576 -23.02 0.00 -2.52
C ILE A 576 -22.79 1.40 -3.08
N ASP A 577 -22.75 1.56 -4.40
CA ASP A 577 -22.70 2.90 -4.99
C ASP A 577 -24.07 3.53 -4.69
N MET A 578 -24.15 4.16 -3.52
CA MET A 578 -25.36 4.84 -3.04
C MET A 578 -25.66 6.10 -3.87
N GLY A 579 -24.81 6.41 -4.85
CA GLY A 579 -24.83 7.68 -5.54
C GLY A 579 -24.49 8.84 -4.60
N TRP A 580 -24.76 10.05 -5.06
CA TRP A 580 -24.64 11.26 -4.25
C TRP A 580 -26.03 11.65 -3.76
N ILE A 581 -26.19 11.91 -2.46
CA ILE A 581 -27.47 12.26 -1.83
C ILE A 581 -27.46 13.73 -1.42
N GLY A 582 -28.61 14.40 -1.55
CA GLY A 582 -28.84 15.74 -1.02
C GLY A 582 -28.16 16.84 -1.83
N SER A 583 -27.77 17.93 -1.15
CA SER A 583 -27.12 19.11 -1.74
C SER A 583 -25.59 18.96 -1.79
N ALA A 584 -25.09 17.81 -2.23
CA ALA A 584 -23.65 17.61 -2.39
C ALA A 584 -23.06 18.71 -3.30
N PRO A 585 -21.88 19.26 -2.96
CA PRO A 585 -21.24 20.27 -3.79
C PRO A 585 -20.89 19.71 -5.17
N PRO A 586 -20.82 20.58 -6.20
CA PRO A 586 -20.33 20.18 -7.52
C PRO A 586 -18.91 19.60 -7.41
N ARG A 587 -18.65 18.57 -8.22
CA ARG A 587 -17.35 17.87 -8.23
C ARG A 587 -16.33 18.60 -9.09
N ALA A 588 -15.11 18.70 -8.58
CA ALA A 588 -13.93 19.09 -9.34
C ALA A 588 -12.99 17.89 -9.45
N VAL A 589 -12.74 17.42 -10.66
CA VAL A 589 -11.90 16.25 -10.93
C VAL A 589 -10.48 16.72 -11.23
N VAL A 590 -9.50 16.18 -10.51
CA VAL A 590 -8.08 16.28 -10.86
C VAL A 590 -7.69 14.96 -11.51
N ASP A 591 -7.34 14.99 -12.78
CA ASP A 591 -7.01 13.76 -13.53
C ASP A 591 -5.63 13.25 -13.15
N LEU A 592 -5.56 11.96 -12.79
CA LEU A 592 -4.31 11.22 -12.63
C LEU A 592 -4.17 10.10 -13.67
N THR A 593 -5.14 9.96 -14.58
CA THR A 593 -5.24 8.85 -15.52
C THR A 593 -4.30 9.05 -16.72
N HIS A 594 -3.92 10.30 -17.00
CA HIS A 594 -2.99 10.67 -18.07
C HIS A 594 -1.56 10.90 -17.59
N ALA A 595 -1.22 10.36 -16.41
CA ALA A 595 0.11 10.42 -15.81
C ALA A 595 0.64 11.87 -15.72
N PRO A 596 -0.08 12.76 -15.02
CA PRO A 596 0.30 14.16 -14.90
C PRO A 596 1.68 14.30 -14.26
N ARG A 597 2.42 15.36 -14.62
CA ARG A 597 3.72 15.70 -14.03
C ARG A 597 3.58 16.34 -12.63
N CYS A 598 2.69 15.81 -11.79
CA CYS A 598 2.51 16.25 -10.40
C CYS A 598 2.79 15.10 -9.41
N PRO A 599 3.72 15.25 -8.45
CA PRO A 599 3.92 14.27 -7.40
C PRO A 599 2.69 14.20 -6.48
N LEU A 600 2.25 12.99 -6.16
CA LEU A 600 1.12 12.74 -5.24
C LEU A 600 1.53 12.82 -3.76
N ASN A 601 2.80 13.11 -3.47
CA ASN A 601 3.22 13.48 -2.13
C ASN A 601 2.78 14.91 -1.84
N LEU A 602 1.75 15.07 -0.99
CA LEU A 602 1.10 16.35 -0.70
C LEU A 602 2.05 17.45 -0.20
N THR A 603 3.20 17.10 0.40
CA THR A 603 4.19 18.08 0.87
C THR A 603 5.19 18.51 -0.18
N SER A 604 5.20 17.88 -1.36
CA SER A 604 6.07 18.30 -2.45
C SER A 604 5.65 19.67 -2.98
N ALA A 605 6.64 20.47 -3.34
CA ALA A 605 6.52 21.74 -4.05
C ALA A 605 5.63 21.66 -5.31
N GLN A 606 5.74 20.58 -6.07
CA GLN A 606 4.97 20.39 -7.32
C GLN A 606 3.63 19.64 -7.12
N SER A 607 3.27 19.31 -5.88
CA SER A 607 1.99 18.65 -5.62
C SER A 607 0.82 19.62 -5.71
N VAL A 608 -0.40 19.12 -5.53
CA VAL A 608 -1.66 19.83 -5.78
C VAL A 608 -2.51 19.99 -4.50
N TRP A 609 -1.87 19.98 -3.35
CA TRP A 609 -2.54 20.20 -2.06
C TRP A 609 -3.21 21.58 -2.01
N GLY A 610 -2.51 22.63 -2.46
CA GLY A 610 -3.06 23.99 -2.54
C GLY A 610 -4.24 24.10 -3.50
N LEU A 611 -4.20 23.38 -4.64
CA LEU A 611 -5.33 23.30 -5.57
C LEU A 611 -6.56 22.69 -4.89
N ASN A 612 -6.41 21.56 -4.17
CA ASN A 612 -7.51 20.93 -3.45
C ASN A 612 -8.18 21.90 -2.46
N ASN A 613 -7.38 22.65 -1.70
CA ASN A 613 -7.92 23.64 -0.77
C ASN A 613 -8.62 24.79 -1.51
N CYS A 614 -8.07 25.28 -2.63
CA CYS A 614 -8.73 26.32 -3.43
C CYS A 614 -10.08 25.87 -3.98
N LEU A 615 -10.18 24.61 -4.43
CA LEU A 615 -11.43 24.00 -4.89
C LEU A 615 -12.46 23.92 -3.75
N LEU A 616 -12.04 23.45 -2.57
CA LEU A 616 -12.89 23.42 -1.38
C LEU A 616 -13.38 24.81 -0.98
N ARG A 617 -12.48 25.82 -0.92
CA ARG A 617 -12.85 27.22 -0.63
C ARG A 617 -13.86 27.78 -1.65
N SER A 618 -13.75 27.35 -2.91
CA SER A 618 -14.65 27.75 -4.00
C SER A 618 -15.97 26.96 -4.02
N GLY A 619 -16.19 26.04 -3.08
CA GLY A 619 -17.43 25.26 -2.97
C GLY A 619 -17.49 24.02 -3.86
N PHE A 620 -16.35 23.54 -4.38
CA PHE A 620 -16.24 22.29 -5.12
C PHE A 620 -15.69 21.17 -4.23
N LEU A 621 -16.13 19.94 -4.47
CA LEU A 621 -15.54 18.74 -3.87
C LEU A 621 -14.44 18.20 -4.79
N PRO A 622 -13.14 18.31 -4.41
CA PRO A 622 -12.05 17.77 -5.19
C PRO A 622 -12.06 16.24 -5.14
N ILE A 623 -11.88 15.60 -6.31
CA ILE A 623 -11.74 14.16 -6.47
C ILE A 623 -10.54 13.88 -7.37
N MET A 624 -9.60 13.07 -6.89
CA MET A 624 -8.47 12.60 -7.70
C MET A 624 -8.81 11.29 -8.39
N GLN A 625 -8.83 11.32 -9.72
CA GLN A 625 -9.25 10.18 -10.52
C GLN A 625 -8.05 9.36 -11.00
N GLU A 626 -7.91 8.13 -10.51
CA GLU A 626 -6.79 7.24 -10.86
C GLU A 626 -7.07 6.32 -12.06
N SER A 627 -8.33 6.20 -12.46
CA SER A 627 -8.78 5.39 -13.61
C SER A 627 -9.86 6.12 -14.39
N TRP A 628 -9.75 6.18 -15.72
CA TRP A 628 -10.72 6.88 -16.56
C TRP A 628 -12.13 6.29 -16.39
N ASN A 629 -13.12 7.17 -16.31
CA ASN A 629 -14.53 6.84 -16.07
C ASN A 629 -15.41 7.99 -16.56
N ASP A 630 -16.07 7.78 -17.69
CA ASP A 630 -16.91 8.79 -18.35
C ASP A 630 -18.01 9.34 -17.43
N LYS A 631 -18.56 8.53 -16.52
CA LYS A 631 -19.60 8.98 -15.59
C LYS A 631 -19.05 10.00 -14.60
N VAL A 632 -17.81 9.82 -14.13
CA VAL A 632 -17.18 10.79 -13.21
C VAL A 632 -16.89 12.11 -13.92
N ILE A 633 -16.42 12.03 -15.18
CA ILE A 633 -16.13 13.17 -16.05
C ILE A 633 -17.40 13.96 -16.36
N THR A 634 -18.44 13.29 -16.86
CA THR A 634 -19.70 13.94 -17.28
C THR A 634 -20.49 14.53 -16.11
N ASP A 635 -20.35 13.95 -14.92
CA ASP A 635 -20.99 14.46 -13.72
C ASP A 635 -20.23 15.63 -13.04
N ALA A 636 -18.99 15.90 -13.45
CA ALA A 636 -18.17 16.96 -12.85
C ALA A 636 -18.65 18.35 -13.28
N LYS A 637 -18.14 19.39 -12.62
CA LYS A 637 -18.23 20.79 -13.08
C LYS A 637 -16.90 21.40 -13.46
N VAL A 638 -15.82 20.89 -12.89
CA VAL A 638 -14.46 21.28 -13.23
C VAL A 638 -13.64 20.02 -13.46
N ILE A 639 -12.83 20.02 -14.52
CA ILE A 639 -11.80 19.01 -14.76
C ILE A 639 -10.47 19.73 -14.87
N VAL A 640 -9.45 19.25 -14.16
CA VAL A 640 -8.11 19.83 -14.14
C VAL A 640 -7.09 18.82 -14.65
N GLU A 641 -6.37 19.23 -15.69
CA GLU A 641 -5.28 18.52 -16.32
C GLU A 641 -3.97 19.28 -16.11
N ILE A 642 -2.97 18.63 -15.52
CA ILE A 642 -1.66 19.25 -15.21
C ILE A 642 -0.57 18.47 -15.94
N ALA A 643 -0.04 19.05 -17.01
CA ALA A 643 1.02 18.48 -17.84
C ALA A 643 0.81 16.96 -18.08
N PRO A 644 -0.32 16.56 -18.71
CA PRO A 644 -0.57 15.17 -19.01
C PRO A 644 0.52 14.63 -19.94
N VAL A 645 1.09 13.47 -19.60
CA VAL A 645 2.14 12.82 -20.40
C VAL A 645 1.53 11.84 -21.38
N ARG A 646 0.43 11.16 -21.00
CA ARG A 646 -0.31 10.25 -21.88
C ARG A 646 -1.26 11.09 -22.74
N ARG A 647 -1.28 10.80 -24.05
CA ARG A 647 -2.25 11.40 -24.97
C ARG A 647 -3.66 10.88 -24.73
N PHE A 648 -4.63 11.77 -24.89
CA PHE A 648 -6.05 11.42 -24.86
C PHE A 648 -6.45 10.69 -26.13
N ASP A 649 -7.21 9.61 -25.99
CA ASP A 649 -7.75 8.90 -27.14
C ASP A 649 -8.97 9.65 -27.75
N ARG A 650 -9.63 9.03 -28.73
CA ARG A 650 -10.77 9.66 -29.41
C ARG A 650 -12.03 9.69 -28.53
N GLU A 651 -12.24 8.68 -27.70
CA GLU A 651 -13.41 8.56 -26.84
C GLU A 651 -13.28 9.49 -25.64
N GLU A 652 -12.10 9.52 -25.00
CA GLU A 652 -11.77 10.44 -23.92
C GLU A 652 -11.97 11.91 -24.35
N ARG A 653 -11.46 12.31 -25.53
CA ARG A 653 -11.69 13.66 -26.08
C ARG A 653 -13.15 13.97 -26.34
N ARG A 654 -13.92 12.99 -26.84
CA ARG A 654 -15.36 13.17 -27.06
C ARG A 654 -16.09 13.39 -25.73
N ALA A 655 -15.72 12.66 -24.69
CA ALA A 655 -16.29 12.84 -23.35
C ALA A 655 -15.99 14.24 -22.79
N LEU A 656 -14.77 14.76 -22.98
CA LEU A 656 -14.42 16.13 -22.61
C LEU A 656 -15.22 17.19 -23.39
N THR A 657 -15.42 16.99 -24.71
CA THR A 657 -16.29 17.88 -25.50
C THR A 657 -17.72 17.88 -24.97
N VAL A 658 -18.30 16.69 -24.70
CA VAL A 658 -19.65 16.57 -24.14
C VAL A 658 -19.75 17.24 -22.76
N PHE A 659 -18.72 17.08 -21.93
CA PHE A 659 -18.63 17.73 -20.63
C PHE A 659 -18.64 19.26 -20.75
N MET A 660 -17.82 19.83 -21.64
CA MET A 660 -17.81 21.28 -21.87
C MET A 660 -19.12 21.78 -22.47
N ASP A 661 -19.69 21.05 -23.43
CA ASP A 661 -20.99 21.39 -24.05
C ASP A 661 -22.11 21.52 -22.99
N ALA A 662 -22.04 20.70 -21.93
CA ALA A 662 -22.97 20.70 -20.80
C ALA A 662 -22.64 21.72 -19.68
N GLY A 663 -21.77 22.70 -19.95
CA GLY A 663 -21.42 23.76 -19.00
C GLY A 663 -20.25 23.42 -18.09
N GLY A 664 -19.43 22.42 -18.44
CA GLY A 664 -18.21 22.06 -17.72
C GLY A 664 -17.02 22.97 -18.04
N LEU A 665 -16.18 23.22 -17.04
CA LEU A 665 -14.91 23.92 -17.20
C LEU A 665 -13.75 22.91 -17.26
N LEU A 666 -13.07 22.82 -18.40
CA LEU A 666 -11.82 22.07 -18.54
C LEU A 666 -10.65 23.04 -18.33
N ILE A 667 -9.77 22.76 -17.37
CA ILE A 667 -8.56 23.53 -17.11
C ILE A 667 -7.36 22.70 -17.54
N ILE A 668 -6.57 23.19 -18.48
CA ILE A 668 -5.31 22.57 -18.90
C ILE A 668 -4.15 23.48 -18.51
N CYS A 669 -3.21 22.91 -17.77
CA CYS A 669 -2.02 23.58 -17.25
C CYS A 669 -0.78 22.89 -17.81
N CYS A 670 -0.19 23.42 -18.89
CA CYS A 670 1.04 22.86 -19.47
C CYS A 670 1.82 23.89 -20.29
N GLY A 671 3.12 23.98 -20.02
CA GLY A 671 4.08 24.72 -20.83
C GLY A 671 4.48 23.99 -22.11
N TYR A 672 5.38 24.59 -22.89
CA TYR A 672 5.87 24.03 -24.16
C TYR A 672 6.50 22.65 -23.99
N GLU A 673 7.29 22.44 -22.92
CA GLU A 673 8.01 21.18 -22.70
C GLU A 673 7.10 19.99 -22.38
N GLU A 674 5.91 20.23 -21.81
CA GLU A 674 4.94 19.19 -21.44
C GLU A 674 3.70 19.16 -22.34
N TYR A 675 3.74 19.82 -23.49
CA TYR A 675 2.59 19.96 -24.39
C TYR A 675 2.11 18.63 -25.00
N ASP A 676 3.00 17.65 -25.16
CA ASP A 676 2.79 16.44 -25.97
C ASP A 676 1.52 15.63 -25.66
N GLY A 677 1.11 15.54 -24.38
CA GLY A 677 -0.10 14.82 -23.99
C GLY A 677 -1.39 15.61 -24.26
N SER A 678 -1.33 16.95 -24.13
CA SER A 678 -2.45 17.87 -24.34
C SER A 678 -2.65 18.25 -25.81
N GLN A 679 -1.65 18.04 -26.68
CA GLN A 679 -1.64 18.44 -28.08
C GLN A 679 -2.96 18.15 -28.81
N SER A 680 -3.45 16.90 -28.69
CA SER A 680 -4.65 16.46 -29.41
C SER A 680 -5.96 17.15 -28.99
N ILE A 681 -5.98 17.81 -27.82
CA ILE A 681 -7.08 18.65 -27.35
C ILE A 681 -6.83 20.08 -27.82
N LEU A 682 -5.67 20.65 -27.49
CA LEU A 682 -5.34 22.06 -27.73
C LEU A 682 -5.32 22.41 -29.23
N ASP A 683 -4.78 21.54 -30.09
CA ASP A 683 -4.85 21.68 -31.56
C ASP A 683 -6.31 21.79 -32.05
N GLY A 684 -7.22 21.02 -31.43
CA GLY A 684 -8.65 21.05 -31.75
C GLY A 684 -9.34 22.37 -31.39
N PHE A 685 -8.73 23.14 -30.48
CA PHE A 685 -9.17 24.47 -30.06
C PHE A 685 -8.38 25.60 -30.73
N GLY A 686 -7.39 25.29 -31.57
CA GLY A 686 -6.59 26.27 -32.30
C GLY A 686 -5.67 27.10 -31.41
N VAL A 687 -5.20 26.52 -30.31
CA VAL A 687 -4.22 27.12 -29.39
C VAL A 687 -3.06 26.16 -29.14
N GLU A 688 -1.86 26.70 -28.99
CA GLU A 688 -0.65 25.92 -28.68
C GLU A 688 0.34 26.78 -27.87
N PRO A 689 1.14 26.21 -26.96
CA PRO A 689 2.30 26.91 -26.44
C PRO A 689 3.35 27.05 -27.55
N LEU A 690 3.90 28.25 -27.73
CA LEU A 690 5.04 28.48 -28.60
C LEU A 690 6.34 28.22 -27.85
N ASN A 691 7.41 27.89 -28.58
CA ASN A 691 8.76 27.76 -28.03
C ASN A 691 9.38 29.14 -27.74
N VAL A 692 8.69 29.93 -26.93
CA VAL A 692 9.08 31.27 -26.47
C VAL A 692 8.92 31.28 -24.96
N PRO A 693 9.97 30.89 -24.21
CA PRO A 693 9.93 30.91 -22.76
C PRO A 693 9.88 32.36 -22.29
N LEU A 694 8.85 32.69 -21.51
CA LEU A 694 8.73 33.98 -20.83
C LEU A 694 9.33 33.91 -19.42
N GLY A 695 9.49 32.69 -18.89
CA GLY A 695 10.07 32.42 -17.58
C GLY A 695 9.13 32.82 -16.44
N PRO A 696 9.66 33.01 -15.21
CA PRO A 696 8.87 33.59 -14.13
C PRO A 696 8.35 34.97 -14.53
N ALA A 697 7.05 35.17 -14.36
CA ALA A 697 6.39 36.42 -14.71
C ALA A 697 5.47 36.86 -13.57
N GLU A 698 5.43 38.16 -13.31
CA GLU A 698 4.49 38.78 -12.38
C GLU A 698 3.59 39.74 -13.16
N VAL A 699 2.28 39.58 -13.00
CA VAL A 699 1.26 40.35 -13.69
C VAL A 699 0.39 41.03 -12.65
N ALA A 700 0.47 42.35 -12.60
CA ALA A 700 -0.41 43.15 -11.77
C ALA A 700 -1.78 43.27 -12.45
N GLU A 701 -2.81 42.75 -11.80
CA GLU A 701 -4.18 42.78 -12.31
C GLU A 701 -5.11 43.48 -11.34
N ARG A 702 -6.05 44.25 -11.90
CA ARG A 702 -7.10 44.89 -11.13
C ARG A 702 -8.39 44.11 -11.31
N MET A 703 -8.77 43.36 -10.29
CA MET A 703 -9.98 42.57 -10.31
C MET A 703 -11.17 43.36 -9.78
N ALA A 704 -12.22 43.52 -10.60
CA ALA A 704 -13.51 43.98 -10.11
C ALA A 704 -14.14 42.87 -9.25
N GLN A 705 -14.51 43.16 -8.00
CA GLN A 705 -15.21 42.16 -7.20
C GLN A 705 -16.65 42.02 -7.69
N ALA A 706 -17.07 40.78 -7.99
CA ALA A 706 -18.47 40.45 -8.13
C ALA A 706 -19.13 40.58 -6.74
N SER A 707 -19.99 41.59 -6.58
CA SER A 707 -20.72 41.92 -5.34
C SER A 707 -21.04 40.68 -4.49
N ASN A 708 -20.54 40.65 -3.25
CA ASN A 708 -20.92 39.68 -2.24
C ASN A 708 -21.92 40.30 -1.27
N ASN A 709 -22.94 39.53 -0.92
CA ASN A 709 -23.91 39.84 0.13
C ASN A 709 -23.21 39.92 1.50
N GLY A 710 -22.64 41.07 1.85
CA GLY A 710 -22.43 41.46 3.25
C GLY A 710 -21.01 41.51 3.82
N GLU A 711 -19.94 41.42 3.02
CA GLU A 711 -18.57 41.70 3.49
C GLU A 711 -18.10 43.09 2.99
N ASN A 712 -17.72 43.98 3.92
CA ASN A 712 -17.18 45.30 3.61
C ASN A 712 -15.74 45.18 3.10
N MET A 713 -15.56 45.06 1.78
CA MET A 713 -14.27 45.08 1.09
C MET A 713 -14.31 46.07 -0.09
N PRO A 714 -13.17 46.67 -0.49
CA PRO A 714 -13.11 47.67 -1.56
C PRO A 714 -13.56 47.14 -2.94
N ASP A 715 -14.15 48.01 -3.77
CA ASP A 715 -14.81 47.70 -5.06
C ASP A 715 -13.91 47.01 -6.11
N SER A 716 -12.59 47.12 -5.95
CA SER A 716 -11.61 46.44 -6.79
C SER A 716 -10.39 46.06 -5.95
N LEU A 717 -9.83 44.89 -6.24
CA LEU A 717 -8.60 44.41 -5.59
C LEU A 717 -7.47 44.38 -6.61
N ASP A 718 -6.38 45.08 -6.31
CA ASP A 718 -5.13 44.96 -7.05
C ASP A 718 -4.42 43.70 -6.56
N ILE A 719 -4.24 42.72 -7.44
CA ILE A 719 -3.55 41.47 -7.13
C ILE A 719 -2.30 41.33 -8.00
N ASN A 720 -1.30 40.65 -7.47
CA ASN A 720 -0.12 40.27 -8.23
C ASN A 720 -0.20 38.76 -8.53
N ILE A 721 -0.36 38.43 -9.81
CA ILE A 721 -0.43 37.06 -10.30
C ILE A 721 0.96 36.65 -10.72
N ARG A 722 1.42 35.50 -10.24
CA ARG A 722 2.72 34.94 -10.54
C ARG A 722 2.58 33.72 -11.44
N PHE A 723 3.36 33.70 -12.51
CA PHE A 723 3.70 32.50 -13.26
C PHE A 723 5.05 31.98 -12.76
N HIS A 724 5.16 30.66 -12.59
CA HIS A 724 6.40 29.99 -12.29
C HIS A 724 7.28 29.90 -13.53
N GLU A 725 6.70 29.44 -14.64
CA GLU A 725 7.38 29.27 -15.92
C GLU A 725 6.39 29.50 -17.07
N ALA A 726 6.13 30.77 -17.38
CA ALA A 726 5.21 31.15 -18.45
C ALA A 726 5.80 30.90 -19.85
N TRP A 727 4.91 30.54 -20.77
CA TRP A 727 5.17 30.41 -22.21
C TRP A 727 4.17 31.24 -23.00
N GLU A 728 4.58 31.75 -24.16
CA GLU A 728 3.66 32.43 -25.09
C GLU A 728 2.67 31.44 -25.69
N ILE A 729 1.38 31.82 -25.76
CA ILE A 729 0.33 31.05 -26.42
C ILE A 729 0.15 31.56 -27.85
N GLY A 730 0.33 30.67 -28.81
CA GLY A 730 -0.08 30.86 -30.20
C GLY A 730 -1.59 30.68 -30.32
N ILE A 731 -2.27 31.68 -30.88
CA ILE A 731 -3.73 31.70 -30.99
C ILE A 731 -4.12 31.82 -32.47
N SER A 732 -4.77 30.80 -32.98
CA SER A 732 -5.38 30.80 -34.33
C SER A 732 -6.91 30.87 -34.28
N ASN A 733 -7.51 30.52 -33.14
CA ASN A 733 -8.94 30.55 -32.95
C ASN A 733 -9.44 31.97 -32.61
N PRO A 734 -10.31 32.59 -33.44
CA PRO A 734 -10.79 33.95 -33.22
C PRO A 734 -11.75 34.07 -32.02
N GLN A 735 -12.23 32.95 -31.46
CA GLN A 735 -13.09 32.95 -30.28
C GLN A 735 -12.31 32.90 -28.95
N ALA A 736 -10.97 32.80 -29.00
CA ALA A 736 -10.15 32.79 -27.80
C ALA A 736 -10.17 34.16 -27.09
N GLU A 737 -10.52 34.16 -25.81
CA GLU A 737 -10.44 35.32 -24.91
C GLU A 737 -9.08 35.27 -24.19
N VAL A 738 -8.19 36.22 -24.47
CA VAL A 738 -6.94 36.38 -23.72
C VAL A 738 -7.26 36.98 -22.35
N LEU A 739 -6.99 36.23 -21.28
CA LEU A 739 -7.29 36.67 -19.91
C LEU A 739 -6.08 37.30 -19.22
N LEU A 740 -4.86 36.83 -19.51
CA LEU A 740 -3.61 37.40 -18.99
C LEU A 740 -2.51 37.41 -20.06
N ASN A 741 -1.74 38.49 -20.03
CA ASN A 741 -0.48 38.62 -20.75
C ASN A 741 0.69 38.64 -19.78
N ALA A 742 1.74 37.87 -20.07
CA ALA A 742 3.04 38.01 -19.44
C ALA A 742 3.97 38.76 -20.41
N TYR A 743 4.47 39.94 -20.05
CA TYR A 743 5.30 40.78 -20.93
C TYR A 743 4.65 41.04 -22.31
N ASP A 744 3.37 41.45 -22.33
CA ASP A 744 2.55 41.70 -23.53
C ASP A 744 2.31 40.48 -24.43
N LYS A 745 2.62 39.27 -23.93
CA LYS A 745 2.46 38.00 -24.63
C LYS A 745 1.36 37.17 -23.96
N PRO A 746 0.40 36.58 -24.71
CA PRO A 746 -0.65 35.76 -24.11
C PRO A 746 -0.07 34.58 -23.34
N ALA A 747 -0.47 34.39 -22.09
CA ALA A 747 -0.03 33.27 -21.24
C ALA A 747 -1.20 32.52 -20.59
N LEU A 748 -2.40 33.10 -20.64
CA LEU A 748 -3.64 32.48 -20.17
C LEU A 748 -4.79 32.86 -21.09
N VAL A 749 -5.52 31.86 -21.60
CA VAL A 749 -6.66 32.06 -22.51
C VAL A 749 -7.86 31.21 -22.09
N PHE A 750 -9.06 31.70 -22.40
CA PHE A 750 -10.30 30.94 -22.32
C PHE A 750 -10.92 30.76 -23.71
N LEU A 751 -11.40 29.55 -24.00
CA LEU A 751 -12.05 29.20 -25.25
C LEU A 751 -13.46 28.66 -24.94
N PRO A 752 -14.52 29.36 -25.37
CA PRO A 752 -15.89 28.90 -25.13
C PRO A 752 -16.21 27.64 -25.94
N GLN A 753 -16.93 26.70 -25.34
CA GLN A 753 -17.44 25.48 -25.99
C GLN A 753 -18.80 25.12 -25.37
N GLY A 754 -19.87 25.24 -26.17
CA GLY A 754 -21.25 25.09 -25.68
C GLY A 754 -21.56 26.05 -24.53
N GLU A 755 -22.07 25.52 -23.42
CA GLU A 755 -22.34 26.32 -22.20
C GLU A 755 -21.09 26.48 -21.29
N GLY A 756 -20.01 25.77 -21.58
CA GLY A 756 -18.77 25.75 -20.79
C GLY A 756 -17.56 26.20 -21.60
N GLY A 757 -16.40 25.59 -21.36
CA GLY A 757 -15.21 25.89 -22.15
C GLY A 757 -13.90 25.35 -21.60
N LEU A 758 -12.84 25.67 -22.32
CA LEU A 758 -11.45 25.33 -22.03
C LEU A 758 -10.71 26.57 -21.51
N LEU A 759 -10.15 26.46 -20.31
CA LEU A 759 -9.18 27.40 -19.75
C LEU A 759 -7.77 26.84 -19.93
N TYR A 760 -6.96 27.48 -20.74
CA TYR A 760 -5.58 27.06 -20.99
C TYR A 760 -4.59 28.01 -20.32
N ILE A 761 -3.72 27.45 -19.47
CA ILE A 761 -2.65 28.14 -18.75
C ILE A 761 -1.31 27.58 -19.23
N ALA A 762 -0.51 28.41 -19.90
CA ALA A 762 0.78 28.01 -20.46
C ALA A 762 1.92 28.11 -19.43
N ASP A 763 1.72 27.42 -18.30
CA ASP A 763 2.68 27.28 -17.20
C ASP A 763 2.33 25.98 -16.47
N THR A 764 3.23 25.01 -16.47
CA THR A 764 2.99 23.69 -15.88
C THR A 764 2.83 23.75 -14.35
N GLU A 765 3.47 24.70 -13.66
CA GLU A 765 3.47 24.77 -12.21
C GLU A 765 2.38 25.70 -11.64
N PHE A 766 1.56 26.33 -12.48
CA PHE A 766 0.62 27.37 -12.04
C PHE A 766 -0.35 26.91 -10.94
N LEU A 767 -0.83 25.66 -11.01
CA LEU A 767 -1.76 25.06 -10.06
C LEU A 767 -1.10 24.20 -8.98
N THR A 768 0.23 24.25 -8.87
CA THR A 768 0.97 23.45 -7.88
C THR A 768 1.15 24.20 -6.56
N ASN A 769 1.60 23.50 -5.52
CA ASN A 769 1.88 24.07 -4.20
C ASN A 769 2.92 25.22 -4.25
N ASN A 770 3.84 25.19 -5.22
CA ASN A 770 4.83 26.24 -5.44
C ASN A 770 4.21 27.59 -5.79
N ASN A 771 3.06 27.57 -6.46
CA ASN A 771 2.45 28.76 -7.03
C ASN A 771 1.08 29.08 -6.44
N LEU A 772 0.49 28.18 -5.65
CA LEU A 772 -0.71 28.41 -4.84
C LEU A 772 -0.35 28.51 -3.36
N GLU A 773 -0.52 27.43 -2.60
CA GLU A 773 -0.12 27.33 -1.21
C GLU A 773 0.42 25.93 -0.90
N SER A 774 1.29 25.85 0.10
CA SER A 774 1.93 24.60 0.49
C SER A 774 1.67 24.22 1.96
N PRO A 775 1.78 22.91 2.29
CA PRO A 775 1.84 22.48 3.68
C PRO A 775 3.06 23.01 4.45
N THR A 776 4.06 23.58 3.78
CA THR A 776 5.22 24.21 4.44
C THR A 776 4.95 25.66 4.87
N GLY A 777 3.79 26.22 4.49
CA GLY A 777 3.34 27.55 4.91
C GLY A 777 3.59 28.67 3.89
N ASN A 778 4.23 28.38 2.76
CA ASN A 778 4.38 29.35 1.68
C ASN A 778 3.06 29.47 0.89
N TYR A 779 2.72 30.67 0.43
CA TYR A 779 1.55 30.89 -0.41
C TYR A 779 1.69 32.13 -1.29
N HIS A 780 0.93 32.16 -2.38
CA HIS A 780 0.78 33.26 -3.32
C HIS A 780 -0.70 33.65 -3.39
N GLU A 781 -1.09 34.62 -2.55
CA GLU A 781 -2.49 35.03 -2.41
C GLU A 781 -3.11 35.50 -3.72
N GLY A 782 -2.38 36.26 -4.54
CA GLY A 782 -2.89 36.73 -5.83
C GLY A 782 -3.32 35.59 -6.75
N ASN A 783 -2.55 34.50 -6.81
CA ASN A 783 -2.89 33.33 -7.60
C ASN A 783 -4.12 32.60 -7.05
N ILE A 784 -4.22 32.47 -5.72
CA ILE A 784 -5.36 31.84 -5.04
C ILE A 784 -6.66 32.62 -5.31
N LEU A 785 -6.60 33.94 -5.22
CA LEU A 785 -7.75 34.82 -5.48
C LEU A 785 -8.10 34.88 -6.97
N TYR A 786 -7.11 34.83 -7.86
CA TYR A 786 -7.37 34.78 -9.29
C TYR A 786 -8.02 33.46 -9.70
N LEU A 787 -7.53 32.32 -9.18
CA LEU A 787 -8.16 31.03 -9.39
C LEU A 787 -9.61 31.01 -8.89
N ARG A 788 -9.89 31.60 -7.72
CA ARG A 788 -11.27 31.79 -7.23
C ARG A 788 -12.15 32.49 -8.26
N TYR A 789 -11.66 33.59 -8.82
CA TYR A 789 -12.40 34.35 -9.82
C TYR A 789 -12.64 33.56 -11.10
N LEU A 790 -11.64 32.83 -11.60
CA LEU A 790 -11.82 31.98 -12.79
C LEU A 790 -12.89 30.90 -12.54
N LEU A 791 -12.84 30.25 -11.38
CA LEU A 791 -13.83 29.24 -10.98
C LEU A 791 -15.23 29.85 -10.81
N ARG A 792 -15.35 31.06 -10.29
CA ARG A 792 -16.63 31.77 -10.19
C ARG A 792 -17.17 32.20 -11.56
N LYS A 793 -16.31 32.77 -12.42
CA LYS A 793 -16.66 33.28 -13.76
C LYS A 793 -17.11 32.14 -14.68
N PHE A 794 -16.39 31.02 -14.69
CA PHE A 794 -16.57 29.98 -15.70
C PHE A 794 -17.19 28.67 -15.19
N ALA A 795 -17.26 28.45 -13.87
CA ALA A 795 -17.83 27.22 -13.30
C ALA A 795 -18.87 27.47 -12.19
N GLY A 796 -19.22 28.73 -11.89
CA GLY A 796 -20.23 29.07 -10.87
C GLY A 796 -19.79 28.82 -9.42
N GLY A 797 -18.48 28.84 -9.14
CA GLY A 797 -17.93 28.75 -7.78
C GLY A 797 -18.34 29.90 -6.83
N ARG A 798 -18.08 29.73 -5.52
CA ARG A 798 -18.40 30.69 -4.45
C ARG A 798 -17.36 31.80 -4.23
#